data_AF-A4HPJ5-F1
#
_entry.id   AF-A4HPJ5-F1
#
_cell.length_a   1.000
_cell.length_b   1.000
_cell.length_c   1.000
_cell.angle_alpha   90.00
_cell.angle_beta   90.00
_cell.angle_gamma   90.00
#
_symmetry.space_group_name_H-M   'P 1'
#
loop_
_entity.id
_entity.type
_entity.pdbx_description
1 polymer ?
#
loop_
_entity_poly.entity_id
_entity_poly.type
_entity_poly.pdbx_seq_one_letter_code
_entity_poly.pdbx_strand_id
1 'polypeptide(L)'
;MLGRRVCVVPSLAVGPAAASSSATPVSADSQQRRSIKTLDVREYRPLGTPIEFRFYQRYANHPNRQSGVQFLTHYNTHQRFRVNKDFIDYMHWGKEQGQARLPHRHQRVAFDFDDSLQPTRAEGDTSHWFAGQDPTMGPHPDISTSFDPNKKLFSHPEHWNKMFSKRRPGEGDIKLDVIPSNSLLGPMVTQTDTQEMAYFKTETRGPTHGCVPGINAPFKGEMDRKMMQAMSRPLNSSHTLTGNDGRFSKTIFINDPKRHQALSAVLAKELNREVDKATNGLYSKLTVLTSAQSGLTDFFCGGADLQSIGFDLTMAQLLRKEAEELSKWDASGCKKVEAKVQELLRDAERYEERADAVLRENAAVIWRAYTSPRPLMTLVNGKCRGTGCGLALAAKYAGLQDASEFIVDGPNVGLTPYSGMTRLLARPETSLKYPGLAEFVMLTGASLFAGDALRLGWSDLFTSLPDMPYHIKDWFDSTEHMHNDAVAWQLGHLLEKCFQMKDRSHTGAMERCAMTPIRARWVEDAFADQPSIEEILKTLSAMEKLALTDRHNTCDPSYATPYTLASVAEGVEKLRASQLRYTLSPWDVTPPVETVEVRQAAEIFTSYVLERRGKVNIVTHRDRQKVEAWRKQREHEYAMYSNVKSAPHRRHVYARLEGCEGTLVDFDFTINPAGNVAAISATKGAGMGSNDEVLHTASVDRLKRAILQAMSMPADRDVDLCWYLPTLDTCPIRNDEELVDVLHSDPGLEDPSAQLRYPPIYFLVKRNTLHLSEWAYAVKHQLLLQSPYALKATLQLLQEVRGDGSAEAMRSLADTLATEYRYATRLLKRPDFYEVGQHVDKSPEEWDVVKEERARNVHKAHLPTRPLPDYEVVFERHVQLDGHTFQLRPRWSPRTVQEVTAESLAPLASPLDFEKDNAVEFNVVVHTSKADRLAGMIDDAGGFEVVANLGEVDKEGNPKVPPLQGDAHVPTNVNFYEMARHPWEDTPSSWRRDGFTAGSKEYFEQQYKKAEKAVYDEAGREQYNYWPSKDAVDGVAGEELNALLEERFFAKLRDAERGVESWARQLRQKAVEGKLDNRTEIATQQEKIYDDEYYRWFIQPGHNPNPSGLLRGRKGADSGSNSVDKDLEVFLNQLLSGTAARGADGATSEEGEEAVLPEEDVDEAADSA
;
A
#
# COMPACT_ATOMS: atom_id res chain seq x y z
N MET A 1 -12.32 33.59 -26.18
CA MET A 1 -13.23 33.72 -27.33
C MET A 1 -14.62 34.05 -26.81
N LEU A 2 -14.96 35.35 -26.84
CA LEU A 2 -16.13 35.94 -27.53
C LEU A 2 -17.49 35.35 -27.07
N GLY A 3 -18.46 36.07 -26.50
CA GLY A 3 -18.67 37.50 -26.27
C GLY A 3 -20.14 37.70 -25.83
N ARG A 4 -20.40 38.71 -24.99
CA ARG A 4 -21.74 39.20 -24.59
C ARG A 4 -22.63 39.49 -25.81
N ARG A 5 -23.95 39.22 -25.72
CA ARG A 5 -25.01 40.25 -25.90
C ARG A 5 -26.44 39.75 -25.58
N VAL A 6 -27.16 40.69 -24.98
CA VAL A 6 -28.58 40.80 -24.63
C VAL A 6 -29.45 40.93 -25.88
N CYS A 7 -30.73 40.52 -25.82
CA CYS A 7 -31.81 41.24 -26.51
C CYS A 7 -33.19 40.98 -25.88
N VAL A 8 -33.90 42.08 -25.63
CA VAL A 8 -35.31 42.21 -25.19
C VAL A 8 -36.06 42.93 -26.33
N VAL A 9 -37.20 42.35 -26.74
CA VAL A 9 -38.49 42.86 -27.30
C VAL A 9 -38.50 44.03 -28.32
N PRO A 10 -39.30 43.93 -29.41
CA PRO A 10 -40.53 44.74 -29.50
C PRO A 10 -41.77 44.04 -30.12
N SER A 11 -42.90 44.73 -29.94
CA SER A 11 -44.33 44.46 -30.16
C SER A 11 -44.85 44.45 -31.60
N LEU A 12 -46.06 43.91 -31.82
CA LEU A 12 -47.07 44.49 -32.75
C LEU A 12 -48.51 44.14 -32.29
N ALA A 13 -49.36 45.16 -32.31
CA ALA A 13 -50.76 45.22 -31.86
C ALA A 13 -51.71 45.37 -33.05
N VAL A 14 -53.00 44.98 -32.92
CA VAL A 14 -54.15 45.65 -33.58
C VAL A 14 -55.41 45.50 -32.72
N GLY A 15 -56.14 46.61 -32.52
CA GLY A 15 -57.40 46.72 -31.78
C GLY A 15 -58.68 46.62 -32.65
N PRO A 16 -59.78 47.36 -32.35
CA PRO A 16 -61.12 46.79 -32.09
C PRO A 16 -62.23 47.17 -33.11
N ALA A 17 -63.38 46.47 -33.10
CA ALA A 17 -64.66 46.96 -33.65
C ALA A 17 -65.89 46.22 -33.06
N ALA A 18 -67.01 46.94 -32.98
CA ALA A 18 -68.18 46.71 -32.12
C ALA A 18 -69.42 46.13 -32.85
N ALA A 19 -70.45 45.81 -32.03
CA ALA A 19 -71.89 45.70 -32.35
C ALA A 19 -72.31 44.54 -33.31
N SER A 20 -73.46 43.87 -33.23
CA SER A 20 -74.73 44.02 -32.51
C SER A 20 -75.62 42.79 -32.82
N SER A 21 -76.55 42.48 -31.91
CA SER A 21 -77.91 41.92 -32.13
C SER A 21 -78.13 40.72 -33.07
N SER A 22 -78.77 39.66 -32.58
CA SER A 22 -80.24 39.51 -32.73
C SER A 22 -80.77 38.12 -32.31
N ALA A 23 -81.97 38.16 -31.71
CA ALA A 23 -83.06 37.19 -31.80
C ALA A 23 -82.98 35.83 -31.07
N THR A 24 -83.68 35.78 -29.93
CA THR A 24 -84.49 34.64 -29.45
C THR A 24 -85.62 34.27 -30.43
N PRO A 25 -86.08 33.00 -30.49
CA PRO A 25 -87.35 32.64 -29.82
C PRO A 25 -87.27 31.28 -29.08
N VAL A 26 -87.77 31.14 -27.84
CA VAL A 26 -89.15 30.88 -27.38
C VAL A 26 -89.62 29.40 -27.54
N SER A 27 -89.92 28.82 -26.36
CA SER A 27 -90.89 27.75 -26.00
C SER A 27 -90.74 26.36 -26.63
N ALA A 28 -91.13 25.27 -25.98
CA ALA A 28 -91.34 24.87 -24.60
C ALA A 28 -91.64 23.38 -24.75
N ASP A 29 -90.88 22.48 -24.14
CA ASP A 29 -91.54 21.31 -23.59
C ASP A 29 -90.76 20.63 -22.48
N SER A 30 -91.56 20.13 -21.56
CA SER A 30 -91.24 19.75 -20.20
C SER A 30 -90.69 18.32 -20.11
N GLN A 31 -89.42 18.17 -19.72
CA GLN A 31 -88.93 16.93 -19.11
C GLN A 31 -88.01 17.24 -17.94
N GLN A 32 -88.48 16.90 -16.74
CA GLN A 32 -87.73 16.95 -15.49
C GLN A 32 -86.41 16.16 -15.60
N ARG A 33 -85.28 16.86 -15.73
CA ARG A 33 -83.97 16.36 -15.31
C ARG A 33 -83.62 17.04 -14.00
N ARG A 34 -83.47 16.25 -12.94
CA ARG A 34 -83.03 16.70 -11.61
C ARG A 34 -81.76 17.56 -11.75
N SER A 35 -81.84 18.81 -11.31
CA SER A 35 -80.69 19.70 -11.19
C SER A 35 -79.77 19.21 -10.07
N ILE A 36 -78.46 19.14 -10.34
CA ILE A 36 -77.43 18.94 -9.31
C ILE A 36 -77.45 20.19 -8.43
N LYS A 37 -77.44 20.04 -7.11
CA LYS A 37 -77.45 21.16 -6.17
C LYS A 37 -76.11 21.91 -6.30
N THR A 38 -76.15 23.23 -6.51
CA THR A 38 -74.97 24.10 -6.66
C THR A 38 -74.23 24.36 -5.35
N LEU A 39 -74.87 24.06 -4.21
CA LEU A 39 -74.28 24.14 -2.88
C LEU A 39 -74.08 22.73 -2.33
N ASP A 40 -72.98 22.54 -1.60
CA ASP A 40 -72.70 21.26 -0.96
C ASP A 40 -73.85 20.91 0.01
N VAL A 41 -74.36 19.69 -0.09
CA VAL A 41 -75.55 19.23 0.67
C VAL A 41 -75.18 18.88 2.13
N ARG A 42 -73.88 18.80 2.41
CA ARG A 42 -73.26 18.50 3.70
C ARG A 42 -72.04 19.41 3.88
N GLU A 43 -71.85 19.99 5.05
CA GLU A 43 -70.59 20.68 5.37
C GLU A 43 -69.52 19.65 5.72
N TYR A 44 -68.92 19.04 4.69
CA TYR A 44 -67.88 18.02 4.86
C TYR A 44 -66.49 18.63 4.66
N ARG A 45 -65.78 18.86 5.77
CA ARG A 45 -64.40 19.38 5.78
C ARG A 45 -63.45 18.31 6.32
N PRO A 46 -62.96 17.38 5.47
CA PRO A 46 -62.00 16.40 5.92
C PRO A 46 -60.71 17.09 6.33
N LEU A 47 -60.27 16.87 7.57
CA LEU A 47 -58.99 17.37 8.09
C LEU A 47 -57.81 16.50 7.66
N GLY A 48 -58.08 15.31 7.14
CA GLY A 48 -57.06 14.43 6.58
C GLY A 48 -56.45 15.08 5.34
N THR A 49 -55.14 15.31 5.38
CA THR A 49 -54.38 15.85 4.24
C THR A 49 -53.31 14.84 3.80
N PRO A 50 -53.69 13.76 3.09
CA PRO A 50 -52.75 12.73 2.64
C PRO A 50 -51.57 13.33 1.87
N ILE A 51 -50.37 12.81 2.13
CA ILE A 51 -49.14 13.35 1.57
C ILE A 51 -49.13 13.27 0.04
N GLU A 52 -49.77 12.25 -0.54
CA GLU A 52 -49.89 12.02 -1.98
C GLU A 52 -50.81 13.03 -2.67
N PHE A 53 -51.80 13.56 -1.95
CA PHE A 53 -52.71 14.60 -2.48
C PHE A 53 -52.06 15.98 -2.42
N ARG A 54 -51.13 16.18 -1.48
CA ARG A 54 -50.37 17.43 -1.34
C ARG A 54 -49.14 17.48 -2.27
N PHE A 55 -48.35 16.40 -2.31
CA PHE A 55 -47.05 16.32 -2.98
C PHE A 55 -47.03 15.23 -4.07
N TYR A 56 -47.90 15.37 -5.06
CA TYR A 56 -48.01 14.45 -6.20
C TYR A 56 -46.77 14.44 -7.12
N GLN A 57 -45.81 15.37 -6.94
CA GLN A 57 -44.54 15.39 -7.66
C GLN A 57 -43.53 14.37 -7.13
N ARG A 58 -43.74 13.84 -5.92
CA ARG A 58 -42.85 12.86 -5.27
C ARG A 58 -43.51 11.49 -5.08
N TYR A 59 -44.83 11.46 -4.98
CA TYR A 59 -45.59 10.24 -4.77
C TYR A 59 -46.58 9.98 -5.90
N ALA A 60 -46.72 8.71 -6.28
CA ALA A 60 -47.70 8.28 -7.27
C ALA A 60 -48.60 7.21 -6.64
N ASN A 61 -49.88 7.54 -6.47
CA ASN A 61 -50.85 6.59 -5.91
C ASN A 61 -51.55 5.73 -6.99
N HIS A 62 -51.20 5.93 -8.26
CA HIS A 62 -51.77 5.16 -9.37
C HIS A 62 -51.24 3.72 -9.35
N PRO A 63 -52.08 2.67 -9.43
CA PRO A 63 -51.70 1.28 -9.13
C PRO A 63 -50.60 0.70 -10.04
N ASN A 64 -50.57 1.06 -11.33
CA ASN A 64 -49.49 0.63 -12.23
C ASN A 64 -48.24 1.53 -12.17
N ARG A 65 -48.25 2.62 -11.39
CA ARG A 65 -47.11 3.56 -11.25
C ARG A 65 -46.32 3.38 -9.95
N GLN A 66 -46.67 2.37 -9.15
CA GLN A 66 -46.12 2.11 -7.80
C GLN A 66 -44.61 1.81 -7.79
N SER A 67 -44.05 1.41 -8.93
CA SER A 67 -42.61 1.15 -9.07
C SER A 67 -41.77 2.43 -9.06
N GLY A 68 -42.41 3.59 -9.23
CA GLY A 68 -41.79 4.89 -9.02
C GLY A 68 -40.85 5.32 -10.14
N VAL A 69 -39.93 6.22 -9.79
CA VAL A 69 -38.96 6.84 -10.70
C VAL A 69 -37.56 6.46 -10.22
N GLN A 70 -36.93 5.53 -10.90
CA GLN A 70 -35.65 4.94 -10.55
C GLN A 70 -34.65 5.20 -11.67
N PHE A 71 -33.71 6.11 -11.45
CA PHE A 71 -32.63 6.39 -12.40
C PHE A 71 -31.56 5.29 -12.38
N LEU A 72 -31.33 4.68 -11.22
CA LEU A 72 -30.29 3.66 -10.99
C LEU A 72 -30.73 2.27 -11.46
N THR A 73 -31.28 2.18 -12.67
CA THR A 73 -31.63 0.91 -13.33
C THR A 73 -30.99 0.86 -14.71
N HIS A 74 -30.75 -0.34 -15.24
CA HIS A 74 -30.18 -0.55 -16.58
C HIS A 74 -31.20 -0.38 -17.71
N TYR A 75 -32.45 -0.04 -17.40
CA TYR A 75 -33.52 0.08 -18.38
C TYR A 75 -33.42 1.37 -19.19
N ASN A 76 -34.07 1.39 -20.35
CA ASN A 76 -34.07 2.53 -21.26
C ASN A 76 -34.87 3.77 -20.76
N THR A 77 -35.54 3.69 -19.61
CA THR A 77 -36.38 4.77 -19.08
C THR A 77 -36.27 4.84 -17.56
N HIS A 78 -36.02 6.04 -17.03
CA HIS A 78 -35.94 6.31 -15.58
C HIS A 78 -37.30 6.17 -14.86
N GLN A 79 -38.41 6.24 -15.59
CA GLN A 79 -39.76 5.96 -15.07
C GLN A 79 -40.03 4.46 -15.11
N ARG A 80 -39.79 3.76 -14.00
CA ARG A 80 -39.80 2.29 -13.93
C ARG A 80 -41.13 1.67 -14.38
N PHE A 81 -42.23 2.38 -14.20
CA PHE A 81 -43.57 1.94 -14.60
C PHE A 81 -43.87 2.04 -16.10
N ARG A 82 -43.01 2.68 -16.90
CA ARG A 82 -43.11 2.69 -18.37
C ARG A 82 -42.27 1.61 -19.04
N VAL A 83 -41.40 0.93 -18.28
CA VAL A 83 -40.57 -0.17 -18.78
C VAL A 83 -41.46 -1.33 -19.20
N ASN A 84 -41.26 -1.82 -20.41
CA ASN A 84 -42.04 -2.89 -21.05
C ASN A 84 -41.27 -4.21 -21.17
N LYS A 85 -40.13 -4.34 -20.49
CA LYS A 85 -39.31 -5.55 -20.45
C LYS A 85 -39.74 -6.46 -19.30
N ASP A 86 -39.45 -6.03 -18.07
CA ASP A 86 -39.69 -6.83 -16.87
C ASP A 86 -40.78 -6.18 -16.00
N PHE A 87 -41.89 -6.88 -15.80
CA PHE A 87 -42.99 -6.56 -14.90
C PHE A 87 -42.69 -7.21 -13.54
N ILE A 88 -42.66 -6.36 -12.51
CA ILE A 88 -42.33 -6.77 -11.14
C ILE A 88 -43.47 -7.52 -10.45
N ASP A 89 -43.09 -8.39 -9.52
CA ASP A 89 -44.02 -9.14 -8.68
C ASP A 89 -43.98 -8.64 -7.23
N TYR A 90 -44.96 -7.82 -6.85
CA TYR A 90 -45.03 -7.27 -5.49
C TYR A 90 -45.34 -8.29 -4.39
N MET A 91 -45.84 -9.47 -4.75
CA MET A 91 -46.21 -10.49 -3.77
C MET A 91 -45.06 -11.44 -3.47
N HIS A 92 -44.28 -11.79 -4.51
CA HIS A 92 -43.30 -12.86 -4.43
C HIS A 92 -41.85 -12.39 -4.51
N TRP A 93 -41.60 -11.12 -4.88
CA TRP A 93 -40.24 -10.55 -4.89
C TRP A 93 -39.99 -9.64 -3.67
N GLY A 94 -38.71 -9.32 -3.42
CA GLY A 94 -38.29 -8.42 -2.34
C GLY A 94 -37.58 -9.10 -1.17
N LYS A 95 -37.31 -10.40 -1.23
CA LYS A 95 -36.67 -11.10 -0.10
C LYS A 95 -35.25 -10.59 0.17
N GLU A 96 -34.33 -10.68 -0.80
CA GLU A 96 -32.93 -10.23 -0.64
C GLU A 96 -32.67 -8.77 -1.03
N GLN A 97 -33.58 -8.13 -1.75
CA GLN A 97 -33.45 -6.74 -2.23
C GLN A 97 -34.38 -5.75 -1.49
N GLY A 98 -35.11 -6.20 -0.48
CA GLY A 98 -36.07 -5.41 0.28
C GLY A 98 -37.36 -5.11 -0.50
N GLN A 99 -37.44 -3.96 -1.16
CA GLN A 99 -38.67 -3.60 -1.88
C GLN A 99 -38.71 -4.29 -3.25
N ALA A 100 -39.84 -4.91 -3.62
CA ALA A 100 -40.01 -5.60 -4.91
C ALA A 100 -39.76 -4.71 -6.15
N ARG A 101 -39.83 -3.37 -6.00
CA ARG A 101 -39.54 -2.42 -7.07
C ARG A 101 -38.05 -2.22 -7.34
N LEU A 102 -37.17 -2.51 -6.39
CA LEU A 102 -35.72 -2.29 -6.53
C LEU A 102 -35.12 -3.33 -7.48
N PRO A 103 -34.03 -2.99 -8.21
CA PRO A 103 -33.34 -3.95 -9.06
C PRO A 103 -32.84 -5.15 -8.23
N HIS A 104 -32.77 -6.31 -8.88
CA HIS A 104 -32.23 -7.51 -8.26
C HIS A 104 -30.72 -7.38 -8.02
N ARG A 105 -30.18 -8.19 -7.09
CA ARG A 105 -28.78 -8.13 -6.69
C ARG A 105 -27.82 -8.21 -7.89
N HIS A 106 -28.05 -9.09 -8.86
CA HIS A 106 -27.18 -9.25 -10.04
C HIS A 106 -27.31 -8.14 -11.10
N GLN A 107 -28.30 -7.24 -10.98
CA GLN A 107 -28.61 -6.20 -11.97
C GLN A 107 -28.38 -4.77 -11.45
N ARG A 108 -27.94 -4.62 -10.20
CA ARG A 108 -27.68 -3.30 -9.61
C ARG A 108 -26.51 -2.61 -10.33
N VAL A 109 -26.68 -1.32 -10.61
CA VAL A 109 -25.68 -0.46 -11.26
C VAL A 109 -25.11 0.60 -10.31
N ALA A 110 -25.61 0.62 -9.07
CA ALA A 110 -25.13 1.41 -7.96
C ALA A 110 -24.85 0.45 -6.80
N PHE A 111 -23.83 0.78 -6.02
CA PHE A 111 -23.27 -0.08 -4.99
C PHE A 111 -23.14 0.72 -3.70
N ASP A 112 -23.53 0.10 -2.59
CA ASP A 112 -23.34 0.66 -1.26
C ASP A 112 -21.89 0.41 -0.80
N PHE A 113 -21.38 1.23 0.14
CA PHE A 113 -19.99 1.15 0.61
C PHE A 113 -19.63 -0.20 1.25
N ASP A 114 -20.55 -0.76 2.03
CA ASP A 114 -20.32 -2.01 2.79
C ASP A 114 -20.93 -3.25 2.11
N ASP A 115 -21.59 -3.11 0.96
CA ASP A 115 -22.09 -4.26 0.19
C ASP A 115 -21.01 -4.79 -0.77
N SER A 116 -21.05 -6.08 -1.06
CA SER A 116 -20.16 -6.67 -2.06
C SER A 116 -20.47 -6.13 -3.46
N LEU A 117 -19.48 -6.14 -4.35
CA LEU A 117 -19.68 -5.83 -5.76
C LEU A 117 -20.23 -7.07 -6.50
N GLN A 118 -20.40 -6.94 -7.82
CA GLN A 118 -20.73 -8.09 -8.66
C GLN A 118 -19.47 -8.98 -8.81
N PRO A 119 -19.61 -10.32 -8.71
CA PRO A 119 -18.47 -11.21 -8.91
C PRO A 119 -18.05 -11.26 -10.39
N THR A 120 -16.75 -11.42 -10.61
CA THR A 120 -16.16 -11.71 -11.92
C THR A 120 -16.48 -13.14 -12.31
N ARG A 121 -16.95 -13.33 -13.54
CA ARG A 121 -17.31 -14.66 -14.04
C ARG A 121 -16.05 -15.43 -14.47
N ALA A 122 -15.91 -16.66 -14.00
CA ALA A 122 -14.94 -17.64 -14.49
C ALA A 122 -15.66 -18.79 -15.21
N GLU A 123 -14.95 -19.50 -16.08
CA GLU A 123 -15.49 -20.70 -16.76
C GLU A 123 -15.32 -21.98 -15.94
N GLY A 124 -14.37 -21.99 -14.99
CA GLY A 124 -14.06 -23.13 -14.14
C GLY A 124 -13.30 -22.72 -12.88
N ASP A 125 -12.62 -23.69 -12.26
CA ASP A 125 -11.80 -23.44 -11.08
C ASP A 125 -10.56 -22.59 -11.45
N THR A 126 -10.35 -21.52 -10.69
CA THR A 126 -9.27 -20.55 -10.88
C THR A 126 -8.20 -20.63 -9.79
N SER A 127 -8.33 -21.55 -8.84
CA SER A 127 -7.39 -21.76 -7.71
C SER A 127 -5.92 -21.80 -8.15
N HIS A 128 -5.62 -22.50 -9.25
CA HIS A 128 -4.27 -22.61 -9.81
C HIS A 128 -3.63 -21.28 -10.24
N TRP A 129 -4.43 -20.26 -10.57
CA TRP A 129 -3.92 -18.92 -10.89
C TRP A 129 -3.47 -18.13 -9.66
N PHE A 130 -3.79 -18.61 -8.45
CA PHE A 130 -3.40 -17.99 -7.19
C PHE A 130 -2.20 -18.68 -6.52
N ALA A 131 -1.44 -19.51 -7.24
CA ALA A 131 -0.26 -20.20 -6.71
C ALA A 131 0.83 -19.26 -6.14
N GLY A 132 0.84 -17.99 -6.56
CA GLY A 132 1.75 -16.96 -6.02
C GLY A 132 1.24 -16.20 -4.80
N GLN A 133 0.07 -16.56 -4.27
CA GLN A 133 -0.56 -15.94 -3.10
C GLN A 133 -0.37 -16.81 -1.84
N ASP A 134 -1.01 -16.41 -0.73
CA ASP A 134 -1.09 -17.24 0.48
C ASP A 134 -1.65 -18.64 0.15
N PRO A 135 -0.92 -19.74 0.43
CA PRO A 135 -1.35 -21.10 0.12
C PRO A 135 -2.58 -21.55 0.88
N THR A 136 -2.96 -20.86 1.97
CA THR A 136 -4.16 -21.15 2.76
C THR A 136 -5.41 -20.44 2.23
N MET A 137 -5.25 -19.54 1.25
CA MET A 137 -6.34 -18.77 0.68
C MET A 137 -7.32 -19.69 -0.06
N GLY A 138 -8.60 -19.62 0.32
CA GLY A 138 -9.67 -20.29 -0.39
C GLY A 138 -10.08 -19.58 -1.70
N PRO A 139 -11.16 -20.06 -2.35
CA PRO A 139 -11.72 -19.39 -3.53
C PRO A 139 -12.02 -17.92 -3.24
N HIS A 140 -11.57 -17.02 -4.13
CA HIS A 140 -11.81 -15.59 -3.96
C HIS A 140 -13.33 -15.30 -3.99
N PRO A 141 -13.88 -14.52 -3.03
CA PRO A 141 -15.32 -14.31 -2.90
C PRO A 141 -15.95 -13.65 -4.14
N ASP A 142 -15.18 -12.82 -4.85
CA ASP A 142 -15.63 -12.12 -6.04
C ASP A 142 -15.37 -12.90 -7.34
N ILE A 143 -15.09 -14.20 -7.30
CA ILE A 143 -15.01 -15.04 -8.50
C ILE A 143 -16.12 -16.09 -8.45
N SER A 144 -16.90 -16.18 -9.52
CA SER A 144 -18.02 -17.12 -9.61
C SER A 144 -18.11 -17.79 -10.97
N THR A 145 -18.33 -19.10 -10.99
CA THR A 145 -18.52 -19.87 -12.23
C THR A 145 -19.94 -19.72 -12.80
N SER A 146 -20.91 -19.36 -11.97
CA SER A 146 -22.34 -19.38 -12.32
C SER A 146 -23.01 -17.99 -12.32
N PHE A 147 -22.23 -16.91 -12.34
CA PHE A 147 -22.79 -15.56 -12.37
C PHE A 147 -23.30 -15.20 -13.78
N ASP A 148 -24.54 -14.73 -13.85
CA ASP A 148 -25.16 -14.24 -15.07
C ASP A 148 -25.87 -12.90 -14.80
N PRO A 149 -25.37 -11.76 -15.34
CA PRO A 149 -26.02 -10.46 -15.19
C PRO A 149 -27.40 -10.41 -15.89
N ASN A 150 -27.65 -11.29 -16.86
CA ASN A 150 -28.87 -11.34 -17.65
C ASN A 150 -29.86 -12.41 -17.18
N LYS A 151 -29.62 -13.01 -16.00
CA LYS A 151 -30.49 -14.05 -15.45
C LYS A 151 -31.92 -13.53 -15.31
N LYS A 152 -32.86 -14.18 -16.01
CA LYS A 152 -34.30 -13.92 -15.88
C LYS A 152 -34.80 -14.50 -14.56
N LEU A 153 -35.60 -13.72 -13.84
CA LEU A 153 -36.23 -14.16 -12.59
C LEU A 153 -37.72 -14.37 -12.78
N PHE A 154 -38.25 -15.38 -12.11
CA PHE A 154 -39.63 -15.77 -12.31
C PHE A 154 -40.60 -14.74 -11.70
N SER A 155 -41.33 -14.02 -12.55
CA SER A 155 -42.42 -13.12 -12.18
C SER A 155 -43.79 -13.74 -12.50
N HIS A 156 -44.70 -13.85 -11.53
CA HIS A 156 -46.04 -14.37 -11.79
C HIS A 156 -46.86 -13.56 -12.81
N PRO A 157 -46.94 -12.21 -12.76
CA PRO A 157 -47.72 -11.45 -13.74
C PRO A 157 -47.24 -11.65 -15.19
N GLU A 158 -45.98 -12.04 -15.41
CA GLU A 158 -45.43 -12.30 -16.73
C GLU A 158 -45.51 -13.75 -17.17
N HIS A 159 -45.06 -14.67 -16.30
CA HIS A 159 -44.76 -16.04 -16.67
C HIS A 159 -45.76 -17.03 -16.12
N TRP A 160 -46.60 -16.66 -15.15
CA TRP A 160 -47.77 -17.44 -14.76
C TRP A 160 -49.00 -16.53 -14.69
N ASN A 161 -49.44 -16.12 -15.86
CA ASN A 161 -50.49 -15.12 -15.96
C ASN A 161 -51.87 -15.75 -15.76
N LYS A 162 -52.54 -15.35 -14.68
CA LYS A 162 -53.88 -15.83 -14.31
C LYS A 162 -55.01 -14.86 -14.68
N MET A 163 -54.73 -13.75 -15.35
CA MET A 163 -55.69 -12.67 -15.63
C MET A 163 -56.91 -13.15 -16.41
N PHE A 164 -56.74 -14.04 -17.39
CA PHE A 164 -57.82 -14.58 -18.23
C PHE A 164 -58.50 -15.84 -17.67
N SER A 165 -58.17 -16.23 -16.43
CA SER A 165 -58.71 -17.43 -15.77
C SER A 165 -59.57 -17.08 -14.55
N LYS A 166 -60.20 -18.09 -13.95
CA LYS A 166 -60.91 -17.95 -12.66
C LYS A 166 -59.97 -18.10 -11.46
N ARG A 167 -58.67 -18.23 -11.70
CA ARG A 167 -57.62 -18.40 -10.68
C ARG A 167 -57.79 -19.68 -9.85
N ARG A 168 -58.41 -20.73 -10.41
CA ARG A 168 -58.52 -22.05 -9.77
C ARG A 168 -57.15 -22.77 -9.78
N PRO A 169 -56.98 -23.81 -8.95
CA PRO A 169 -55.79 -24.66 -9.02
C PRO A 169 -55.58 -25.21 -10.44
N GLY A 170 -54.37 -25.09 -10.97
CA GLY A 170 -54.00 -25.55 -12.33
C GLY A 170 -54.29 -24.57 -13.47
N GLU A 171 -54.99 -23.45 -13.22
CA GLU A 171 -55.27 -22.45 -14.25
C GLU A 171 -54.12 -21.41 -14.41
N GLY A 172 -54.07 -20.77 -15.59
CA GLY A 172 -53.10 -19.73 -15.96
C GLY A 172 -52.15 -20.18 -17.07
N ASP A 173 -51.67 -19.23 -17.86
CA ASP A 173 -50.66 -19.50 -18.90
C ASP A 173 -49.27 -19.49 -18.27
N ILE A 174 -48.47 -20.56 -18.48
CA ILE A 174 -47.15 -20.74 -17.86
C ILE A 174 -46.05 -20.80 -18.92
N LYS A 175 -45.07 -19.91 -18.80
CA LYS A 175 -43.85 -19.92 -19.60
C LYS A 175 -42.72 -20.65 -18.86
N LEU A 176 -42.24 -21.75 -19.43
CA LEU A 176 -41.23 -22.63 -18.82
C LEU A 176 -39.79 -22.25 -19.19
N ASP A 177 -39.57 -21.35 -20.15
CA ASP A 177 -38.25 -20.93 -20.66
C ASP A 177 -37.46 -20.03 -19.68
N VAL A 178 -38.03 -19.75 -18.50
CA VAL A 178 -37.43 -18.88 -17.49
C VAL A 178 -36.68 -19.67 -16.41
N ILE A 179 -37.16 -20.87 -16.07
CA ILE A 179 -36.57 -21.70 -15.01
C ILE A 179 -35.78 -22.83 -15.68
N PRO A 180 -34.51 -23.09 -15.30
CA PRO A 180 -33.79 -24.24 -15.82
C PRO A 180 -34.55 -25.53 -15.53
N SER A 181 -34.63 -26.40 -16.54
CA SER A 181 -35.42 -27.64 -16.43
C SER A 181 -34.74 -28.62 -15.48
N ASN A 182 -35.40 -28.92 -14.36
CA ASN A 182 -35.00 -30.01 -13.45
C ASN A 182 -35.54 -31.38 -13.92
N SER A 183 -36.09 -31.47 -15.14
CA SER A 183 -36.58 -32.73 -15.70
C SER A 183 -35.41 -33.60 -16.15
N LEU A 184 -35.43 -34.88 -15.75
CA LEU A 184 -34.47 -35.89 -16.19
C LEU A 184 -34.50 -36.14 -17.71
N LEU A 185 -35.59 -35.74 -18.38
CA LEU A 185 -35.75 -35.93 -19.83
C LEU A 185 -34.62 -35.29 -20.63
N GLY A 186 -34.16 -34.08 -20.25
CA GLY A 186 -33.09 -33.38 -20.96
C GLY A 186 -31.80 -34.21 -20.97
N PRO A 187 -31.22 -34.50 -19.79
CA PRO A 187 -30.03 -35.36 -19.67
C PRO A 187 -30.19 -36.73 -20.35
N MET A 188 -31.38 -37.36 -20.31
CA MET A 188 -31.60 -38.65 -20.96
C MET A 188 -31.60 -38.58 -22.49
N VAL A 189 -32.15 -37.52 -23.08
CA VAL A 189 -32.26 -37.37 -24.55
C VAL A 189 -30.94 -36.89 -25.17
N THR A 190 -30.16 -36.09 -24.43
CA THR A 190 -28.90 -35.53 -24.92
C THR A 190 -27.66 -36.32 -24.48
N GLN A 191 -27.82 -37.46 -23.80
CA GLN A 191 -26.69 -38.31 -23.43
C GLN A 191 -26.01 -38.86 -24.69
N THR A 192 -24.69 -38.66 -24.77
CA THR A 192 -23.85 -39.08 -25.88
C THR A 192 -22.56 -39.69 -25.34
N ASP A 193 -21.92 -40.53 -26.14
CA ASP A 193 -20.63 -41.16 -25.85
C ASP A 193 -19.45 -40.19 -26.07
N THR A 194 -19.66 -39.18 -26.91
CA THR A 194 -18.77 -38.04 -27.08
C THR A 194 -18.71 -37.21 -25.79
N GLN A 195 -17.50 -36.79 -25.40
CA GLN A 195 -17.28 -35.95 -24.22
C GLN A 195 -17.93 -34.56 -24.36
N GLU A 196 -18.00 -33.83 -23.24
CA GLU A 196 -18.55 -32.47 -23.17
C GLU A 196 -17.83 -31.47 -24.09
N MET A 197 -18.50 -30.37 -24.43
CA MET A 197 -17.95 -29.33 -25.30
C MET A 197 -16.59 -28.78 -24.82
N ALA A 198 -16.39 -28.70 -23.50
CA ALA A 198 -15.13 -28.27 -22.89
C ALA A 198 -13.94 -29.15 -23.30
N TYR A 199 -14.14 -30.46 -23.48
CA TYR A 199 -13.11 -31.37 -23.97
C TYR A 199 -12.74 -31.10 -25.43
N PHE A 200 -13.74 -30.80 -26.27
CA PHE A 200 -13.53 -30.60 -27.72
C PHE A 200 -12.94 -29.23 -28.06
N LYS A 201 -12.97 -28.26 -27.13
CA LYS A 201 -12.43 -26.90 -27.32
C LYS A 201 -13.00 -26.22 -28.58
N THR A 202 -14.31 -26.35 -28.82
CA THR A 202 -15.01 -25.72 -29.97
C THR A 202 -14.95 -24.19 -29.93
N GLU A 203 -14.83 -23.61 -28.73
CA GLU A 203 -14.80 -22.17 -28.53
C GLU A 203 -13.47 -21.58 -28.98
N THR A 204 -13.52 -20.62 -29.91
CA THR A 204 -12.33 -19.98 -30.48
C THR A 204 -11.85 -18.78 -29.68
N ARG A 205 -12.68 -18.26 -28.78
CA ARG A 205 -12.37 -17.12 -27.91
C ARG A 205 -12.42 -17.59 -26.46
N GLY A 206 -11.36 -17.31 -25.70
CA GLY A 206 -11.42 -17.31 -24.25
C GLY A 206 -12.08 -16.02 -23.71
N PRO A 207 -11.71 -15.57 -22.51
CA PRO A 207 -12.22 -14.32 -21.94
C PRO A 207 -12.15 -13.15 -22.92
N THR A 208 -13.22 -12.35 -23.00
CA THR A 208 -13.37 -11.26 -23.99
C THR A 208 -12.28 -10.20 -23.91
N HIS A 209 -11.63 -10.08 -22.76
CA HIS A 209 -10.58 -9.10 -22.48
C HIS A 209 -9.15 -9.65 -22.67
N GLY A 210 -9.00 -10.86 -23.23
CA GLY A 210 -7.70 -11.47 -23.48
C GLY A 210 -7.10 -12.05 -22.21
N CYS A 211 -5.90 -11.61 -21.83
CA CYS A 211 -5.19 -12.06 -20.63
C CYS A 211 -5.69 -11.29 -19.40
N VAL A 212 -6.36 -11.98 -18.49
CA VAL A 212 -6.98 -11.44 -17.27
C VAL A 212 -6.40 -12.18 -16.06
N PRO A 213 -5.58 -11.50 -15.22
CA PRO A 213 -5.04 -12.07 -14.00
C PRO A 213 -6.13 -12.62 -13.08
N GLY A 214 -5.93 -13.84 -12.55
CA GLY A 214 -6.89 -14.54 -11.70
C GLY A 214 -7.99 -15.32 -12.44
N ILE A 215 -8.09 -15.20 -13.78
CA ILE A 215 -9.08 -15.93 -14.59
C ILE A 215 -8.42 -16.89 -15.58
N ASN A 216 -7.45 -16.42 -16.38
CA ASN A 216 -6.71 -17.25 -17.35
C ASN A 216 -5.20 -17.00 -17.32
N ALA A 217 -4.72 -16.22 -16.35
CA ALA A 217 -3.33 -15.91 -16.11
C ALA A 217 -3.09 -15.80 -14.59
N PRO A 218 -1.87 -16.07 -14.11
CA PRO A 218 -1.58 -16.03 -12.69
C PRO A 218 -1.76 -14.62 -12.12
N PHE A 219 -2.31 -14.54 -10.91
CA PHE A 219 -2.49 -13.29 -10.16
C PHE A 219 -1.28 -13.05 -9.25
N LYS A 220 -0.59 -11.93 -9.46
CA LYS A 220 0.61 -11.53 -8.71
C LYS A 220 0.34 -10.30 -7.83
N GLY A 221 1.03 -10.21 -6.70
CA GLY A 221 0.89 -9.10 -5.75
C GLY A 221 -0.41 -9.15 -4.95
N GLU A 222 -0.75 -8.05 -4.29
CA GLU A 222 -1.89 -7.90 -3.39
C GLU A 222 -3.21 -7.68 -4.13
N MET A 223 -4.28 -8.14 -3.48
CA MET A 223 -5.66 -7.95 -3.93
C MET A 223 -6.20 -6.62 -3.43
N ASP A 224 -6.85 -5.86 -4.32
CA ASP A 224 -7.65 -4.68 -3.95
C ASP A 224 -9.14 -5.00 -4.05
N ARG A 225 -9.77 -5.30 -2.91
CA ARG A 225 -11.20 -5.62 -2.81
C ARG A 225 -12.07 -4.38 -2.70
N LYS A 226 -11.49 -3.22 -2.43
CA LYS A 226 -12.20 -1.96 -2.14
C LYS A 226 -12.18 -0.96 -3.29
N MET A 227 -11.58 -1.33 -4.43
CA MET A 227 -11.40 -0.49 -5.62
C MET A 227 -10.58 0.78 -5.39
N MET A 228 -9.76 0.82 -4.34
CA MET A 228 -9.00 2.01 -3.99
C MET A 228 -7.92 2.34 -5.03
N GLN A 229 -7.22 1.31 -5.54
CA GLN A 229 -6.23 1.48 -6.60
C GLN A 229 -6.94 1.64 -7.96
N ALA A 230 -8.03 0.90 -8.17
CA ALA A 230 -8.77 0.86 -9.43
C ALA A 230 -9.39 2.22 -9.83
N MET A 231 -9.79 3.03 -8.85
CA MET A 231 -10.39 4.36 -9.06
C MET A 231 -9.44 5.51 -8.69
N SER A 232 -8.14 5.34 -8.88
CA SER A 232 -7.13 6.38 -8.62
C SER A 232 -6.99 7.36 -9.80
N ARG A 233 -6.54 8.59 -9.50
CA ARG A 233 -6.30 9.64 -10.51
C ARG A 233 -4.82 9.70 -10.89
N PRO A 234 -4.44 9.75 -12.17
CA PRO A 234 -3.05 9.95 -12.56
C PRO A 234 -2.52 11.31 -12.05
N LEU A 235 -1.36 11.28 -11.39
CA LEU A 235 -0.67 12.46 -10.86
C LEU A 235 0.35 13.03 -11.86
N ASN A 236 0.78 12.23 -12.83
CA ASN A 236 1.69 12.62 -13.89
C ASN A 236 1.13 12.35 -15.30
N SER A 237 1.78 12.93 -16.32
CA SER A 237 1.35 12.83 -17.72
C SER A 237 1.57 11.43 -18.32
N SER A 238 2.55 10.68 -17.80
CA SER A 238 2.85 9.32 -18.23
C SER A 238 1.95 8.25 -17.60
N HIS A 239 1.08 8.65 -16.65
CA HIS A 239 0.18 7.77 -15.89
C HIS A 239 0.90 6.67 -15.09
N THR A 240 2.21 6.86 -14.85
CA THR A 240 3.05 5.95 -14.05
C THR A 240 2.99 6.24 -12.55
N LEU A 241 2.41 7.38 -12.17
CA LEU A 241 2.03 7.68 -10.79
C LEU A 241 0.54 7.99 -10.74
N THR A 242 -0.17 7.37 -9.81
CA THR A 242 -1.57 7.67 -9.53
C THR A 242 -1.76 7.99 -8.06
N GLY A 243 -2.90 8.59 -7.70
CA GLY A 243 -3.21 8.95 -6.33
C GLY A 243 -4.67 8.86 -5.99
N ASN A 244 -4.95 8.59 -4.72
CA ASN A 244 -6.28 8.57 -4.14
C ASN A 244 -6.25 9.32 -2.80
N ASP A 245 -6.94 10.46 -2.77
CA ASP A 245 -6.93 11.38 -1.63
C ASP A 245 -8.22 11.23 -0.80
N GLY A 246 -8.05 11.15 0.51
CA GLY A 246 -9.10 11.45 1.49
C GLY A 246 -9.14 12.92 1.86
N ARG A 247 -9.96 13.24 2.85
CA ARG A 247 -10.05 14.54 3.51
C ARG A 247 -8.71 14.89 4.16
N PHE A 248 -8.10 13.93 4.85
CA PHE A 248 -6.85 14.13 5.60
C PHE A 248 -5.74 13.12 5.28
N SER A 249 -6.01 12.13 4.45
CA SER A 249 -5.03 11.15 3.97
C SER A 249 -4.73 11.37 2.49
N LYS A 250 -3.51 11.05 2.07
CA LYS A 250 -3.10 11.08 0.66
C LYS A 250 -2.42 9.78 0.30
N THR A 251 -2.89 9.06 -0.70
CA THR A 251 -2.27 7.80 -1.12
C THR A 251 -1.66 7.99 -2.50
N ILE A 252 -0.37 7.67 -2.65
CA ILE A 252 0.38 7.69 -3.90
C ILE A 252 0.68 6.24 -4.29
N PHE A 253 0.35 5.88 -5.53
CA PHE A 253 0.62 4.58 -6.11
C PHE A 253 1.67 4.69 -7.22
N ILE A 254 2.70 3.85 -7.14
CA ILE A 254 3.62 3.59 -8.27
C ILE A 254 2.94 2.61 -9.24
N ASN A 255 2.84 2.97 -10.52
CA ASN A 255 2.07 2.25 -11.53
C ASN A 255 2.88 2.01 -12.83
N ASP A 256 3.92 1.19 -12.74
CA ASP A 256 4.61 0.59 -13.89
C ASP A 256 4.76 -0.94 -13.72
N PRO A 257 3.65 -1.69 -13.77
CA PRO A 257 3.66 -3.13 -13.54
C PRO A 257 4.44 -3.93 -14.59
N LYS A 258 4.65 -3.37 -15.79
CA LYS A 258 5.37 -4.05 -16.88
C LYS A 258 6.87 -4.16 -16.63
N ARG A 259 7.44 -3.21 -15.90
CA ARG A 259 8.87 -3.16 -15.56
C ARG A 259 9.10 -3.47 -14.09
N HIS A 260 8.19 -4.23 -13.46
CA HIS A 260 8.27 -4.56 -12.04
C HIS A 260 8.46 -3.32 -11.14
N GLN A 261 7.76 -2.22 -11.46
CA GLN A 261 7.84 -0.96 -10.71
C GLN A 261 9.27 -0.36 -10.66
N ALA A 262 10.08 -0.56 -11.69
CA ALA A 262 11.40 0.06 -11.81
C ALA A 262 11.30 1.57 -12.06
N LEU A 263 12.10 2.33 -11.31
CA LEU A 263 12.13 3.79 -11.33
C LEU A 263 13.12 4.29 -12.39
N SER A 264 12.57 4.70 -13.53
CA SER A 264 13.31 5.54 -14.49
C SER A 264 13.65 6.90 -13.88
N ALA A 265 14.63 7.63 -14.44
CA ALA A 265 15.00 8.97 -13.97
C ALA A 265 13.80 9.94 -13.92
N VAL A 266 12.93 9.89 -14.95
CA VAL A 266 11.73 10.74 -15.03
C VAL A 266 10.73 10.36 -13.94
N LEU A 267 10.46 9.06 -13.77
CA LEU A 267 9.52 8.57 -12.77
C LEU A 267 10.01 8.91 -11.35
N ALA A 268 11.30 8.70 -11.06
CA ALA A 268 11.90 9.06 -9.78
C ALA A 268 11.79 10.57 -9.51
N LYS A 269 12.16 11.42 -10.47
CA LYS A 269 12.03 12.87 -10.34
C LYS A 269 10.58 13.33 -10.09
N GLU A 270 9.62 12.76 -10.82
CA GLU A 270 8.20 13.06 -10.62
C GLU A 270 7.70 12.56 -9.25
N LEU A 271 8.14 11.38 -8.81
CA LEU A 271 7.80 10.84 -7.50
C LEU A 271 8.36 11.72 -6.37
N ASN A 272 9.59 12.20 -6.50
CA ASN A 272 10.20 13.16 -5.56
C ASN A 272 9.30 14.39 -5.39
N ARG A 273 8.83 14.95 -6.50
CA ARG A 273 7.93 16.12 -6.51
C ARG A 273 6.57 15.82 -5.90
N GLU A 274 5.93 14.71 -6.26
CA GLU A 274 4.59 14.40 -5.74
C GLU A 274 4.61 14.00 -4.27
N VAL A 275 5.66 13.30 -3.79
CA VAL A 275 5.86 13.02 -2.36
C VAL A 275 6.04 14.32 -1.58
N ASP A 276 6.88 15.24 -2.06
CA ASP A 276 7.08 16.53 -1.42
C ASP A 276 5.79 17.36 -1.36
N LYS A 277 5.05 17.40 -2.47
CA LYS A 277 3.78 18.12 -2.58
C LYS A 277 2.69 17.53 -1.69
N ALA A 278 2.58 16.19 -1.61
CA ALA A 278 1.60 15.52 -0.77
C ALA A 278 1.92 15.68 0.71
N THR A 279 3.19 15.53 1.10
CA THR A 279 3.63 15.66 2.50
C THR A 279 3.62 17.11 2.97
N ASN A 280 3.86 18.11 2.12
CA ASN A 280 3.67 19.53 2.46
C ASN A 280 2.22 20.01 2.36
N GLY A 281 1.27 19.15 2.00
CA GLY A 281 -0.14 19.51 1.88
C GLY A 281 -0.75 19.98 3.22
N LEU A 282 -1.43 21.13 3.21
CA LEU A 282 -2.01 21.74 4.41
C LEU A 282 -2.97 20.79 5.17
N TYR A 283 -3.84 20.10 4.42
CA TYR A 283 -4.80 19.12 4.93
C TYR A 283 -4.28 17.67 4.79
N SER A 284 -2.97 17.45 4.91
CA SER A 284 -2.40 16.10 4.97
C SER A 284 -1.99 15.77 6.40
N LYS A 285 -2.64 14.77 7.03
CA LYS A 285 -2.21 14.18 8.30
C LYS A 285 -1.27 13.01 8.08
N LEU A 286 -1.55 12.21 7.05
CA LEU A 286 -0.74 11.07 6.66
C LEU A 286 -0.70 10.95 5.12
N THR A 287 0.51 10.90 4.58
CA THR A 287 0.74 10.47 3.19
C THR A 287 1.13 8.99 3.20
N VAL A 288 0.52 8.18 2.35
CA VAL A 288 0.81 6.75 2.16
C VAL A 288 1.46 6.56 0.78
N LEU A 289 2.61 5.91 0.72
CA LEU A 289 3.25 5.48 -0.52
C LEU A 289 3.14 3.97 -0.65
N THR A 290 2.54 3.49 -1.74
CA THR A 290 2.39 2.05 -2.04
C THR A 290 2.44 1.81 -3.56
N SER A 291 2.30 0.57 -4.00
CA SER A 291 2.36 0.21 -5.42
C SER A 291 1.02 -0.28 -5.96
N ALA A 292 0.66 0.12 -7.17
CA ALA A 292 -0.47 -0.43 -7.92
C ALA A 292 -0.01 -1.67 -8.68
N GLN A 293 -0.22 -2.84 -8.07
CA GLN A 293 0.23 -4.12 -8.61
C GLN A 293 -0.71 -4.68 -9.68
N SER A 294 -2.02 -4.39 -9.58
CA SER A 294 -3.05 -4.77 -10.56
C SER A 294 -3.02 -6.25 -10.99
N GLY A 295 -2.56 -7.16 -10.14
CA GLY A 295 -2.45 -8.60 -10.47
C GLY A 295 -1.30 -8.97 -11.41
N LEU A 296 -0.49 -8.01 -11.88
CA LEU A 296 0.53 -8.20 -12.92
C LEU A 296 1.96 -8.30 -12.37
N THR A 297 2.22 -7.69 -11.21
CA THR A 297 3.53 -7.68 -10.56
C THR A 297 3.38 -7.84 -9.05
N ASP A 298 4.36 -8.48 -8.43
CA ASP A 298 4.51 -8.68 -6.99
C ASP A 298 5.56 -7.74 -6.38
N PHE A 299 6.08 -6.80 -7.16
CA PHE A 299 7.03 -5.79 -6.70
C PHE A 299 6.30 -4.57 -6.13
N PHE A 300 6.76 -4.11 -4.97
CA PHE A 300 6.48 -2.76 -4.48
C PHE A 300 7.30 -1.74 -5.29
N CYS A 301 8.62 -1.97 -5.41
CA CYS A 301 9.52 -1.11 -6.18
C CYS A 301 10.75 -1.90 -6.65
N GLY A 302 10.97 -1.96 -7.97
CA GLY A 302 12.08 -2.68 -8.59
C GLY A 302 13.44 -1.97 -8.48
N GLY A 303 13.47 -0.76 -7.92
CA GLY A 303 14.67 0.07 -7.84
C GLY A 303 15.00 0.79 -9.16
N ALA A 304 16.26 1.14 -9.37
CA ALA A 304 16.69 1.85 -10.57
C ALA A 304 16.50 0.97 -11.83
N ASP A 305 16.05 1.58 -12.94
CA ASP A 305 15.87 0.88 -14.22
C ASP A 305 17.23 0.51 -14.86
N LEU A 306 17.79 -0.63 -14.43
CA LEU A 306 19.08 -1.15 -14.89
C LEU A 306 19.10 -1.42 -16.40
N GLN A 307 17.96 -1.78 -17.00
CA GLN A 307 17.87 -1.99 -18.44
C GLN A 307 18.04 -0.66 -19.20
N SER A 308 17.44 0.44 -18.69
CA SER A 308 17.66 1.77 -19.28
C SER A 308 19.10 2.23 -19.11
N ILE A 309 19.69 2.05 -17.92
CA ILE A 309 21.09 2.43 -17.64
C ILE A 309 22.04 1.65 -18.56
N GLY A 310 21.92 0.33 -18.59
CA GLY A 310 22.77 -0.52 -19.42
C GLY A 310 22.62 -0.23 -20.92
N PHE A 311 21.41 0.04 -21.40
CA PHE A 311 21.18 0.46 -22.78
C PHE A 311 21.90 1.76 -23.12
N ASP A 312 21.74 2.81 -22.30
CA ASP A 312 22.34 4.12 -22.54
C ASP A 312 23.89 4.01 -22.50
N LEU A 313 24.45 3.26 -21.56
CA LEU A 313 25.90 3.02 -21.48
C LEU A 313 26.44 2.21 -22.66
N THR A 314 25.70 1.20 -23.14
CA THR A 314 26.10 0.45 -24.34
C THR A 314 26.17 1.37 -25.56
N MET A 315 25.19 2.27 -25.71
CA MET A 315 25.20 3.26 -26.79
C MET A 315 26.38 4.22 -26.67
N ALA A 316 26.66 4.73 -25.47
CA ALA A 316 27.81 5.60 -25.24
C ALA A 316 29.13 4.93 -25.64
N GLN A 317 29.33 3.66 -25.26
CA GLN A 317 30.54 2.92 -25.60
C GLN A 317 30.66 2.61 -27.10
N LEU A 318 29.54 2.33 -27.79
CA LEU A 318 29.56 2.17 -29.25
C LEU A 318 29.97 3.47 -29.97
N LEU A 319 29.42 4.61 -29.54
CA LEU A 319 29.77 5.92 -30.10
C LEU A 319 31.24 6.30 -29.82
N ARG A 320 31.76 6.00 -28.62
CA ARG A 320 33.18 6.19 -28.30
C ARG A 320 34.09 5.31 -29.16
N LYS A 321 33.75 4.02 -29.35
CA LYS A 321 34.50 3.11 -30.23
C LYS A 321 34.53 3.63 -31.67
N GLU A 322 33.39 4.09 -32.21
CA GLU A 322 33.32 4.67 -33.56
C GLU A 322 34.15 5.96 -33.67
N ALA A 323 34.11 6.83 -32.66
CA ALA A 323 34.91 8.05 -32.61
C ALA A 323 36.42 7.74 -32.58
N GLU A 324 36.85 6.73 -31.82
CA GLU A 324 38.24 6.26 -31.78
C GLU A 324 38.70 5.66 -33.12
N GLU A 325 37.86 4.85 -33.77
CA GLU A 325 38.18 4.26 -35.09
C GLU A 325 38.34 5.35 -36.16
N LEU A 326 37.45 6.35 -36.17
CA LEU A 326 37.54 7.50 -37.07
C LEU A 326 38.79 8.35 -36.78
N SER A 327 39.12 8.56 -35.51
CA SER A 327 40.32 9.31 -35.11
C SER A 327 41.61 8.59 -35.51
N LYS A 328 41.66 7.25 -35.42
CA LYS A 328 42.80 6.44 -35.89
C LYS A 328 42.93 6.49 -37.42
N TRP A 329 41.82 6.57 -38.15
CA TRP A 329 41.82 6.58 -39.61
C TRP A 329 42.30 7.92 -40.21
N ASP A 330 41.99 9.05 -39.54
CA ASP A 330 42.41 10.38 -39.99
C ASP A 330 43.45 11.03 -39.06
N ALA A 331 44.70 10.58 -39.16
CA ALA A 331 45.84 11.22 -38.51
C ALA A 331 46.20 12.60 -39.11
N SER A 332 45.50 13.05 -40.17
CA SER A 332 45.81 14.28 -40.92
C SER A 332 45.06 15.54 -40.46
N GLY A 333 44.12 15.40 -39.52
CA GLY A 333 43.40 16.53 -38.91
C GLY A 333 42.38 17.18 -39.85
N CYS A 334 41.59 16.40 -40.59
CA CYS A 334 40.52 16.96 -41.42
C CYS A 334 39.39 17.51 -40.53
N LYS A 335 39.05 18.80 -40.71
CA LYS A 335 37.95 19.47 -39.98
C LYS A 335 36.61 18.72 -40.04
N LYS A 336 36.33 17.98 -41.12
CA LYS A 336 35.09 17.18 -41.23
C LYS A 336 35.10 15.97 -40.31
N VAL A 337 36.24 15.30 -40.19
CA VAL A 337 36.40 14.14 -39.30
C VAL A 337 36.40 14.61 -37.86
N GLU A 338 37.12 15.70 -37.57
CA GLU A 338 37.11 16.33 -36.24
C GLU A 338 35.70 16.72 -35.81
N ALA A 339 34.91 17.39 -36.67
CA ALA A 339 33.52 17.74 -36.37
C ALA A 339 32.65 16.50 -36.10
N LYS A 340 32.87 15.39 -36.83
CA LYS A 340 32.13 14.15 -36.62
C LYS A 340 32.51 13.43 -35.32
N VAL A 341 33.81 13.38 -35.00
CA VAL A 341 34.31 12.84 -33.73
C VAL A 341 33.73 13.63 -32.56
N GLN A 342 33.72 14.96 -32.63
CA GLN A 342 33.10 15.82 -31.60
C GLN A 342 31.59 15.58 -31.45
N GLU A 343 30.87 15.37 -32.56
CA GLU A 343 29.45 15.02 -32.53
C GLU A 343 29.22 13.68 -31.81
N LEU A 344 30.00 12.64 -32.15
CA LEU A 344 29.90 11.31 -31.54
C LEU A 344 30.21 11.33 -30.05
N LEU A 345 31.27 12.03 -29.64
CA LEU A 345 31.65 12.16 -28.22
C LEU A 345 30.59 12.90 -27.42
N ARG A 346 30.07 14.02 -27.93
CA ARG A 346 28.98 14.77 -27.28
C ARG A 346 27.73 13.92 -27.11
N ASP A 347 27.37 13.14 -28.12
CA ASP A 347 26.20 12.26 -28.03
C ASP A 347 26.44 11.11 -27.03
N ALA A 348 27.66 10.56 -26.96
CA ALA A 348 28.05 9.58 -25.95
C ALA A 348 27.92 10.14 -24.51
N GLU A 349 28.42 11.35 -24.28
CA GLU A 349 28.30 12.04 -22.99
C GLU A 349 26.84 12.24 -22.58
N ARG A 350 25.95 12.60 -23.51
CA ARG A 350 24.51 12.73 -23.22
C ARG A 350 23.85 11.41 -22.80
N TYR A 351 24.33 10.27 -23.31
CA TYR A 351 23.85 8.97 -22.83
C TYR A 351 24.38 8.66 -21.43
N GLU A 352 25.64 8.98 -21.15
CA GLU A 352 26.24 8.84 -19.80
C GLU A 352 25.53 9.74 -18.77
N GLU A 353 25.21 10.99 -19.11
CA GLU A 353 24.41 11.92 -18.29
C GLU A 353 23.02 11.36 -17.97
N ARG A 354 22.37 10.69 -18.94
CA ARG A 354 21.07 10.05 -18.72
C ARG A 354 21.17 8.87 -17.77
N ALA A 355 22.22 8.05 -17.89
CA ALA A 355 22.51 6.97 -16.95
C ALA A 355 22.79 7.51 -15.54
N ASP A 356 23.59 8.56 -15.43
CA ASP A 356 23.89 9.27 -14.18
C ASP A 356 22.64 9.85 -13.52
N ALA A 357 21.76 10.48 -14.31
CA ALA A 357 20.50 11.03 -13.83
C ALA A 357 19.60 9.96 -13.18
N VAL A 358 19.61 8.71 -13.68
CA VAL A 358 18.87 7.62 -13.02
C VAL A 358 19.38 7.41 -11.59
N LEU A 359 20.70 7.35 -11.37
CA LEU A 359 21.27 7.16 -10.04
C LEU A 359 20.98 8.34 -9.10
N ARG A 360 21.18 9.58 -9.58
CA ARG A 360 20.98 10.79 -8.77
C ARG A 360 19.52 10.98 -8.37
N GLU A 361 18.59 10.84 -9.31
CA GLU A 361 17.15 11.02 -9.04
C GLU A 361 16.60 9.91 -8.12
N ASN A 362 17.08 8.67 -8.26
CA ASN A 362 16.68 7.58 -7.35
C ASN A 362 17.15 7.84 -5.91
N ALA A 363 18.39 8.28 -5.70
CA ALA A 363 18.85 8.62 -4.36
C ALA A 363 18.17 9.88 -3.79
N ALA A 364 17.82 10.84 -4.65
CA ALA A 364 17.07 12.02 -4.25
C ALA A 364 15.67 11.68 -3.73
N VAL A 365 15.00 10.69 -4.34
CA VAL A 365 13.71 10.17 -3.85
C VAL A 365 13.84 9.50 -2.49
N ILE A 366 14.88 8.70 -2.27
CA ILE A 366 15.18 8.10 -0.96
C ILE A 366 15.36 9.19 0.09
N TRP A 367 16.15 10.21 -0.21
CA TRP A 367 16.36 11.35 0.68
C TRP A 367 15.06 12.13 0.95
N ARG A 368 14.22 12.34 -0.07
CA ARG A 368 12.91 12.99 0.09
C ARG A 368 11.99 12.20 1.04
N ALA A 369 11.96 10.88 0.91
CA ALA A 369 11.19 10.02 1.82
C ALA A 369 11.71 10.13 3.26
N TYR A 370 13.03 10.14 3.43
CA TYR A 370 13.69 10.31 4.73
C TYR A 370 13.40 11.66 5.39
N THR A 371 13.45 12.76 4.62
CA THR A 371 13.28 14.13 5.14
C THR A 371 11.85 14.66 5.03
N SER A 372 10.85 13.80 4.84
CA SER A 372 9.46 14.22 4.67
C SER A 372 8.93 14.96 5.91
N PRO A 373 8.43 16.21 5.78
CA PRO A 373 8.10 17.06 6.92
C PRO A 373 6.92 16.51 7.73
N ARG A 374 5.82 16.16 7.06
CA ARG A 374 4.67 15.48 7.67
C ARG A 374 4.84 13.97 7.66
N PRO A 375 4.04 13.20 8.43
CA PRO A 375 4.05 11.74 8.38
C PRO A 375 3.91 11.21 6.96
N LEU A 376 4.97 10.55 6.48
CA LEU A 376 4.97 9.69 5.30
C LEU A 376 5.05 8.26 5.81
N MET A 377 4.10 7.43 5.40
CA MET A 377 4.11 6.01 5.63
C MET A 377 4.29 5.27 4.30
N THR A 378 5.34 4.46 4.21
CA THR A 378 5.51 3.55 3.08
C THR A 378 4.89 2.21 3.43
N LEU A 379 3.92 1.76 2.65
CA LEU A 379 3.24 0.48 2.85
C LEU A 379 3.75 -0.52 1.80
N VAL A 380 4.57 -1.45 2.26
CA VAL A 380 5.39 -2.33 1.42
C VAL A 380 4.61 -3.59 1.07
N ASN A 381 3.87 -3.55 -0.03
CA ASN A 381 2.98 -4.62 -0.47
C ASN A 381 3.64 -5.66 -1.40
N GLY A 382 4.97 -5.85 -1.31
CA GLY A 382 5.68 -6.77 -2.19
C GLY A 382 7.19 -6.62 -2.16
N LYS A 383 7.83 -7.13 -3.23
CA LYS A 383 9.29 -7.14 -3.40
C LYS A 383 9.88 -5.76 -3.63
N CYS A 384 11.00 -5.52 -2.98
CA CYS A 384 11.84 -4.35 -3.13
C CYS A 384 13.22 -4.81 -3.62
N ARG A 385 13.77 -4.13 -4.63
CA ARG A 385 15.14 -4.36 -5.10
C ARG A 385 15.92 -3.06 -5.13
N GLY A 386 17.21 -3.10 -4.78
CA GLY A 386 18.11 -1.94 -4.84
C GLY A 386 17.51 -0.68 -4.21
N THR A 387 17.39 0.41 -4.97
CA THR A 387 16.84 1.70 -4.50
C THR A 387 15.39 1.61 -4.03
N GLY A 388 14.64 0.59 -4.44
CA GLY A 388 13.32 0.29 -3.91
C GLY A 388 13.34 -0.10 -2.44
N CYS A 389 14.37 -0.82 -1.98
CA CYS A 389 14.56 -1.12 -0.56
C CYS A 389 14.83 0.15 0.25
N GLY A 390 15.66 1.04 -0.30
CA GLY A 390 15.91 2.37 0.26
C GLY A 390 14.63 3.17 0.41
N LEU A 391 13.82 3.26 -0.64
CA LEU A 391 12.55 3.98 -0.63
C LEU A 391 11.54 3.37 0.38
N ALA A 392 11.51 2.05 0.48
CA ALA A 392 10.65 1.32 1.41
C ALA A 392 10.99 1.64 2.88
N LEU A 393 12.27 1.62 3.24
CA LEU A 393 12.74 1.73 4.63
C LEU A 393 13.22 3.13 5.04
N ALA A 394 13.35 4.08 4.11
CA ALA A 394 13.78 5.45 4.44
C ALA A 394 12.68 6.28 5.12
N ALA A 395 11.40 5.96 4.89
CA ALA A 395 10.31 6.66 5.54
C ALA A 395 10.28 6.35 7.04
N LYS A 396 9.98 7.37 7.86
CA LYS A 396 9.85 7.23 9.32
C LYS A 396 8.84 6.17 9.76
N TYR A 397 7.78 5.96 8.98
CA TYR A 397 6.80 4.90 9.19
C TYR A 397 6.88 3.93 8.00
N ALA A 398 7.47 2.76 8.18
CA ALA A 398 7.57 1.73 7.15
C ALA A 398 6.65 0.55 7.50
N GLY A 399 5.40 0.58 7.03
CA GLY A 399 4.44 -0.49 7.28
C GLY A 399 4.74 -1.73 6.43
N LEU A 400 5.12 -2.82 7.08
CA LEU A 400 5.40 -4.10 6.42
C LEU A 400 4.13 -4.97 6.36
N GLN A 401 4.03 -5.76 5.31
CA GLN A 401 3.05 -6.83 5.12
C GLN A 401 3.78 -8.17 5.00
N ASP A 402 3.06 -9.29 5.04
CA ASP A 402 3.69 -10.62 4.88
C ASP A 402 4.40 -10.78 3.51
N ALA A 403 3.85 -10.13 2.48
CA ALA A 403 4.44 -10.07 1.15
C ALA A 403 5.68 -9.15 1.05
N SER A 404 6.02 -8.38 2.09
CA SER A 404 7.20 -7.50 2.09
C SER A 404 8.48 -8.32 1.98
N GLU A 405 9.31 -7.94 1.00
CA GLU A 405 10.55 -8.64 0.69
C GLU A 405 11.62 -7.63 0.24
N PHE A 406 12.87 -7.80 0.70
CA PHE A 406 13.99 -6.89 0.47
C PHE A 406 15.17 -7.63 -0.15
N ILE A 407 15.51 -7.26 -1.38
CA ILE A 407 16.58 -7.85 -2.17
C ILE A 407 17.67 -6.79 -2.34
N VAL A 408 18.75 -6.93 -1.56
CA VAL A 408 19.93 -6.04 -1.61
C VAL A 408 21.03 -6.73 -2.40
N ASP A 409 20.77 -6.91 -3.69
CA ASP A 409 21.69 -7.53 -4.64
C ASP A 409 22.42 -6.48 -5.50
N GLY A 410 23.18 -6.94 -6.49
CA GLY A 410 24.07 -6.11 -7.29
C GLY A 410 25.22 -6.92 -7.89
N PRO A 411 25.96 -7.71 -7.10
CA PRO A 411 27.13 -8.43 -7.63
C PRO A 411 26.76 -9.50 -8.66
N ASN A 412 25.54 -10.03 -8.59
CA ASN A 412 24.94 -10.91 -9.58
C ASN A 412 24.78 -10.28 -10.96
N VAL A 413 24.61 -8.95 -11.03
CA VAL A 413 24.56 -8.18 -12.28
C VAL A 413 25.84 -7.39 -12.52
N GLY A 414 26.93 -7.68 -11.79
CA GLY A 414 28.22 -7.00 -11.99
C GLY A 414 28.31 -5.59 -11.42
N LEU A 415 27.45 -5.22 -10.47
CA LEU A 415 27.45 -3.92 -9.78
C LEU A 415 27.60 -4.06 -8.26
N THR A 416 27.91 -2.96 -7.59
CA THR A 416 27.71 -2.88 -6.14
C THR A 416 26.24 -2.54 -5.83
N PRO A 417 25.69 -2.99 -4.69
CA PRO A 417 24.37 -2.58 -4.25
C PRO A 417 24.24 -1.05 -4.18
N TYR A 418 23.09 -0.53 -4.62
CA TYR A 418 22.74 0.89 -4.58
C TYR A 418 21.33 1.05 -4.01
N SER A 419 21.22 1.51 -2.77
CA SER A 419 19.96 1.50 -2.01
C SER A 419 19.95 2.36 -0.75
N GLY A 420 21.09 2.72 -0.18
CA GLY A 420 21.20 3.26 1.17
C GLY A 420 20.97 2.23 2.28
N MET A 421 20.55 0.99 1.95
CA MET A 421 20.40 -0.10 2.92
C MET A 421 21.73 -0.60 3.48
N THR A 422 22.85 -0.33 2.79
CA THR A 422 24.19 -0.62 3.32
C THR A 422 24.38 -0.01 4.70
N ARG A 423 23.81 1.18 4.96
CA ARG A 423 23.79 1.79 6.29
C ARG A 423 23.07 0.94 7.32
N LEU A 424 21.87 0.45 7.01
CA LEU A 424 21.08 -0.37 7.93
C LEU A 424 21.77 -1.69 8.26
N LEU A 425 22.42 -2.30 7.27
CA LEU A 425 23.22 -3.51 7.43
C LEU A 425 24.51 -3.25 8.24
N ALA A 426 25.12 -2.08 8.09
CA ALA A 426 26.35 -1.70 8.79
C ALA A 426 26.13 -1.18 10.23
N ARG A 427 24.88 -1.02 10.68
CA ARG A 427 24.58 -0.56 12.04
C ARG A 427 25.22 -1.48 13.10
N PRO A 428 25.70 -0.92 14.22
CA PRO A 428 26.19 -1.72 15.34
C PRO A 428 25.10 -2.65 15.92
N GLU A 429 23.83 -2.28 15.78
CA GLU A 429 22.71 -3.15 16.16
C GLU A 429 22.64 -4.43 15.31
N THR A 430 22.87 -4.32 14.00
CA THR A 430 22.85 -5.46 13.08
C THR A 430 23.99 -6.41 13.38
N SER A 431 25.21 -5.88 13.59
CA SER A 431 26.37 -6.70 13.96
C SER A 431 26.23 -7.36 15.33
N LEU A 432 25.51 -6.74 16.28
CA LEU A 432 25.22 -7.34 17.58
C LEU A 432 24.18 -8.46 17.49
N LYS A 433 23.09 -8.26 16.73
CA LYS A 433 22.00 -9.24 16.61
C LYS A 433 22.35 -10.41 15.69
N TYR A 434 22.93 -10.11 14.53
CA TYR A 434 23.26 -11.08 13.49
C TYR A 434 24.65 -10.78 12.88
N PRO A 435 25.74 -11.13 13.58
CA PRO A 435 27.09 -10.98 13.04
C PRO A 435 27.26 -11.77 11.74
N GLY A 436 27.88 -11.14 10.73
CA GLY A 436 28.06 -11.72 9.38
C GLY A 436 26.85 -11.59 8.44
N LEU A 437 25.68 -11.13 8.91
CA LEU A 437 24.49 -10.99 8.06
C LEU A 437 24.66 -9.94 6.95
N ALA A 438 25.37 -8.86 7.24
CA ALA A 438 25.60 -7.79 6.26
C ALA A 438 26.37 -8.29 5.05
N GLU A 439 27.46 -9.04 5.29
CA GLU A 439 28.27 -9.70 4.29
C GLU A 439 27.45 -10.75 3.53
N PHE A 440 26.70 -11.58 4.26
CA PHE A 440 25.84 -12.61 3.65
C PHE A 440 24.87 -11.98 2.64
N VAL A 441 24.08 -10.98 3.05
CA VAL A 441 23.04 -10.39 2.20
C VAL A 441 23.64 -9.66 1.00
N MET A 442 24.63 -8.80 1.22
CA MET A 442 25.20 -7.97 0.14
C MET A 442 26.02 -8.78 -0.88
N LEU A 443 26.69 -9.87 -0.45
CA LEU A 443 27.50 -10.69 -1.34
C LEU A 443 26.71 -11.78 -2.04
N THR A 444 25.74 -12.41 -1.37
CA THR A 444 24.97 -13.51 -1.98
C THR A 444 23.77 -13.04 -2.79
N GLY A 445 23.28 -11.82 -2.54
CA GLY A 445 22.02 -11.32 -3.08
C GLY A 445 20.80 -12.03 -2.46
N ALA A 446 20.93 -12.53 -1.23
CA ALA A 446 19.84 -13.18 -0.52
C ALA A 446 18.73 -12.21 -0.14
N SER A 447 17.50 -12.72 -0.15
CA SER A 447 16.32 -11.96 0.21
C SER A 447 16.08 -11.94 1.72
N LEU A 448 15.61 -10.82 2.24
CA LEU A 448 15.11 -10.66 3.61
C LEU A 448 13.62 -10.39 3.60
N PHE A 449 12.90 -10.91 4.59
CA PHE A 449 11.44 -10.77 4.69
C PHE A 449 11.03 -9.88 5.86
N ALA A 450 9.72 -9.67 6.02
CA ALA A 450 9.16 -8.84 7.07
C ALA A 450 9.69 -9.20 8.48
N GLY A 451 9.72 -10.49 8.83
CA GLY A 451 10.20 -10.95 10.14
C GLY A 451 11.69 -10.67 10.37
N ASP A 452 12.52 -10.67 9.33
CA ASP A 452 13.95 -10.34 9.45
C ASP A 452 14.13 -8.83 9.73
N ALA A 453 13.41 -7.99 8.99
CA ALA A 453 13.43 -6.54 9.14
C ALA A 453 12.90 -6.07 10.51
N LEU A 454 11.87 -6.75 11.05
CA LEU A 454 11.34 -6.51 12.40
C LEU A 454 12.38 -6.86 13.47
N ARG A 455 13.01 -8.04 13.40
CA ARG A 455 14.03 -8.47 14.36
C ARG A 455 15.25 -7.54 14.37
N LEU A 456 15.64 -7.04 13.20
CA LEU A 456 16.73 -6.07 13.03
C LEU A 456 16.37 -4.64 13.47
N GLY A 457 15.11 -4.35 13.81
CA GLY A 457 14.69 -3.00 14.19
C GLY A 457 14.83 -2.00 13.05
N TRP A 458 14.57 -2.44 11.82
CA TRP A 458 14.50 -1.53 10.65
C TRP A 458 13.12 -0.90 10.52
N SER A 459 12.08 -1.60 10.96
CA SER A 459 10.74 -1.06 11.18
C SER A 459 10.14 -1.65 12.46
N ASP A 460 9.18 -0.92 13.05
CA ASP A 460 8.34 -1.34 14.19
C ASP A 460 6.92 -1.73 13.75
N LEU A 461 6.61 -1.63 12.44
CA LEU A 461 5.24 -1.67 11.92
C LEU A 461 5.02 -2.88 11.01
N PHE A 462 4.06 -3.73 11.34
CA PHE A 462 3.66 -4.89 10.55
C PHE A 462 2.15 -5.09 10.59
N THR A 463 1.53 -5.38 9.44
CA THR A 463 0.10 -5.68 9.36
C THR A 463 -0.20 -6.81 8.40
N SER A 464 -1.16 -7.66 8.75
CA SER A 464 -1.71 -8.71 7.90
C SER A 464 -3.12 -8.38 7.41
N LEU A 465 -3.59 -7.14 7.62
CA LEU A 465 -4.92 -6.71 7.18
C LEU A 465 -4.93 -6.47 5.66
N PRO A 466 -5.91 -7.05 4.92
CA PRO A 466 -6.07 -6.75 3.51
C PRO A 466 -6.51 -5.30 3.31
N ASP A 467 -6.26 -4.74 2.12
CA ASP A 467 -6.76 -3.42 1.71
C ASP A 467 -6.43 -2.28 2.69
N MET A 468 -5.32 -2.37 3.44
CA MET A 468 -4.96 -1.39 4.46
C MET A 468 -4.96 0.07 3.97
N PRO A 469 -4.54 0.41 2.73
CA PRO A 469 -4.70 1.75 2.18
C PRO A 469 -6.14 2.30 2.29
N TYR A 470 -7.17 1.46 2.06
CA TYR A 470 -8.57 1.87 2.13
C TYR A 470 -8.97 2.19 3.57
N HIS A 471 -8.60 1.33 4.51
CA HIS A 471 -8.88 1.53 5.93
C HIS A 471 -8.20 2.78 6.49
N ILE A 472 -6.98 3.08 6.06
CA ILE A 472 -6.29 4.34 6.41
C ILE A 472 -7.09 5.53 5.88
N LYS A 473 -7.53 5.46 4.62
CA LYS A 473 -8.30 6.54 4.00
C LYS A 473 -9.59 6.81 4.77
N ASP A 474 -10.38 5.76 5.00
CA ASP A 474 -11.67 5.84 5.70
C ASP A 474 -11.51 6.32 7.15
N TRP A 475 -10.51 5.80 7.87
CA TRP A 475 -10.16 6.26 9.21
C TRP A 475 -9.91 7.77 9.23
N PHE A 476 -9.02 8.28 8.39
CA PHE A 476 -8.69 9.70 8.36
C PHE A 476 -9.83 10.57 7.81
N ASP A 477 -10.73 10.04 6.99
CA ASP A 477 -11.94 10.75 6.54
C ASP A 477 -12.89 11.06 7.72
N SER A 478 -12.92 10.18 8.74
CA SER A 478 -13.70 10.37 9.98
C SER A 478 -13.04 11.24 11.05
N THR A 479 -11.76 11.58 10.89
CA THR A 479 -11.04 12.44 11.84
C THR A 479 -11.39 13.92 11.65
N GLU A 480 -11.24 14.75 12.70
CA GLU A 480 -11.68 16.16 12.63
C GLU A 480 -10.54 17.18 12.67
N HIS A 481 -9.91 17.40 13.83
CA HIS A 481 -8.97 18.51 14.02
C HIS A 481 -7.58 18.28 13.42
N MET A 482 -6.90 19.36 13.02
CA MET A 482 -5.51 19.39 12.52
C MET A 482 -4.48 19.76 13.59
N HIS A 483 -4.92 19.99 14.83
CA HIS A 483 -4.03 20.27 15.96
C HIS A 483 -3.09 19.07 16.19
N ASN A 484 -1.83 19.32 16.50
CA ASN A 484 -0.80 18.28 16.57
C ASN A 484 -1.12 17.20 17.62
N ASP A 485 -1.76 17.54 18.75
CA ASP A 485 -2.17 16.52 19.73
C ASP A 485 -3.24 15.58 19.16
N ALA A 486 -4.19 16.12 18.40
CA ALA A 486 -5.21 15.32 17.73
C ALA A 486 -4.59 14.44 16.64
N VAL A 487 -3.65 14.97 15.84
CA VAL A 487 -2.93 14.22 14.81
C VAL A 487 -2.08 13.12 15.43
N ALA A 488 -1.37 13.42 16.52
CA ALA A 488 -0.54 12.46 17.24
C ALA A 488 -1.38 11.31 17.80
N TRP A 489 -2.52 11.61 18.43
CA TRP A 489 -3.45 10.58 18.92
C TRP A 489 -4.05 9.76 17.77
N GLN A 490 -4.55 10.39 16.71
CA GLN A 490 -5.18 9.71 15.57
C GLN A 490 -4.22 8.77 14.85
N LEU A 491 -2.98 9.22 14.64
CA LEU A 491 -1.94 8.42 14.01
C LEU A 491 -1.45 7.33 14.98
N GLY A 492 -1.17 7.67 16.23
CA GLY A 492 -0.76 6.71 17.25
C GLY A 492 -1.77 5.59 17.42
N HIS A 493 -3.06 5.91 17.51
CA HIS A 493 -4.12 4.92 17.66
C HIS A 493 -4.20 3.95 16.47
N LEU A 494 -4.06 4.47 15.24
CA LEU A 494 -4.00 3.64 14.03
C LEU A 494 -2.80 2.68 14.07
N LEU A 495 -1.61 3.19 14.43
CA LEU A 495 -0.40 2.37 14.52
C LEU A 495 -0.52 1.28 15.59
N GLU A 496 -0.99 1.63 16.78
CA GLU A 496 -1.14 0.69 17.89
C GLU A 496 -2.16 -0.42 17.59
N LYS A 497 -3.24 -0.11 16.85
CA LYS A 497 -4.33 -1.05 16.58
C LYS A 497 -4.09 -1.94 15.37
N CYS A 498 -3.40 -1.46 14.35
CA CYS A 498 -3.27 -2.18 13.08
C CYS A 498 -1.85 -2.63 12.74
N PHE A 499 -0.83 -1.94 13.26
CA PHE A 499 0.57 -2.14 12.85
C PHE A 499 1.48 -2.64 13.98
N GLN A 500 1.15 -2.39 15.24
CA GLN A 500 1.87 -2.95 16.38
C GLN A 500 1.28 -4.31 16.78
N MET A 501 2.14 -5.31 16.86
CA MET A 501 1.77 -6.71 17.10
C MET A 501 1.47 -7.01 18.59
N LYS A 502 0.52 -6.29 19.20
CA LYS A 502 0.20 -6.38 20.64
C LYS A 502 -0.80 -7.49 21.02
N ASP A 503 -1.60 -7.97 20.06
CA ASP A 503 -2.67 -8.95 20.31
C ASP A 503 -2.23 -10.42 20.09
N ARG A 504 -3.03 -11.38 20.58
CA ARG A 504 -2.83 -12.84 20.38
C ARG A 504 -2.82 -13.29 18.90
N SER A 505 -3.04 -12.39 17.96
CA SER A 505 -3.04 -12.65 16.51
C SER A 505 -1.63 -12.85 15.93
N HIS A 506 -0.57 -12.43 16.63
CA HIS A 506 0.81 -12.60 16.18
C HIS A 506 1.56 -13.64 17.01
N THR A 507 2.36 -14.48 16.33
CA THR A 507 3.33 -15.38 16.97
C THR A 507 4.61 -15.39 16.14
N GLY A 508 5.76 -15.65 16.78
CA GLY A 508 7.05 -15.70 16.07
C GLY A 508 7.16 -16.83 15.02
N ALA A 509 6.19 -17.74 14.96
CA ALA A 509 6.09 -18.78 13.93
C ALA A 509 5.37 -18.30 12.66
N MET A 510 4.54 -17.25 12.75
CA MET A 510 3.73 -16.75 11.63
C MET A 510 4.46 -15.69 10.80
N GLU A 511 5.46 -15.01 11.36
CA GLU A 511 6.24 -14.03 10.63
C GLU A 511 7.16 -14.72 9.61
N ARG A 512 7.06 -14.32 8.34
CA ARG A 512 7.96 -14.80 7.30
C ARG A 512 9.39 -14.35 7.57
N CYS A 513 10.30 -15.31 7.69
CA CYS A 513 11.68 -15.09 8.13
C CYS A 513 12.64 -16.00 7.35
N ALA A 514 13.70 -15.41 6.78
CA ALA A 514 14.80 -16.18 6.21
C ALA A 514 15.82 -16.57 7.29
N MET A 515 16.06 -15.70 8.26
CA MET A 515 17.08 -15.86 9.30
C MET A 515 16.52 -16.57 10.54
N THR A 516 16.21 -17.87 10.40
CA THR A 516 15.93 -18.71 11.57
C THR A 516 17.13 -18.70 12.53
N PRO A 517 16.95 -19.00 13.83
CA PRO A 517 18.06 -19.00 14.78
C PRO A 517 19.23 -19.92 14.37
N ILE A 518 18.95 -21.01 13.65
CA ILE A 518 19.97 -21.93 13.15
C ILE A 518 20.70 -21.32 11.95
N ARG A 519 19.98 -20.71 11.00
CA ARG A 519 20.58 -19.99 9.86
C ARG A 519 21.45 -18.83 10.31
N ALA A 520 21.02 -18.08 11.32
CA ALA A 520 21.80 -16.99 11.90
C ALA A 520 23.15 -17.47 12.44
N ARG A 521 23.17 -18.65 13.09
CA ARG A 521 24.42 -19.27 13.55
C ARG A 521 25.34 -19.65 12.39
N TRP A 522 24.79 -20.23 11.32
CA TRP A 522 25.58 -20.61 10.14
C TRP A 522 26.17 -19.40 9.42
N VAL A 523 25.41 -18.31 9.35
CA VAL A 523 25.87 -17.04 8.78
C VAL A 523 27.01 -16.45 9.62
N GLU A 524 26.87 -16.45 10.94
CA GLU A 524 27.93 -16.04 11.88
C GLU A 524 29.20 -16.88 11.64
N ASP A 525 29.08 -18.21 11.62
CA ASP A 525 30.22 -19.12 11.45
C ASP A 525 30.94 -18.96 10.09
N ALA A 526 30.23 -18.51 9.05
CA ALA A 526 30.76 -18.43 7.68
C ALA A 526 31.28 -17.03 7.29
N PHE A 527 30.59 -15.97 7.72
CA PHE A 527 30.79 -14.61 7.20
C PHE A 527 31.28 -13.59 8.24
N ALA A 528 31.06 -13.83 9.53
CA ALA A 528 31.42 -12.87 10.56
C ALA A 528 32.95 -12.68 10.64
N ASP A 529 33.36 -11.42 10.76
CA ASP A 529 34.74 -10.99 10.99
C ASP A 529 35.77 -11.53 9.97
N GLN A 530 35.33 -11.86 8.76
CA GLN A 530 36.22 -12.28 7.67
C GLN A 530 36.77 -11.06 6.91
N PRO A 531 38.10 -10.93 6.73
CA PRO A 531 38.72 -9.77 6.07
C PRO A 531 38.63 -9.80 4.55
N SER A 532 38.38 -10.96 3.91
CA SER A 532 38.36 -11.10 2.45
C SER A 532 37.39 -12.18 1.96
N ILE A 533 37.02 -12.12 0.66
CA ILE A 533 36.15 -13.13 0.04
C ILE A 533 36.87 -14.46 -0.14
N GLU A 534 38.18 -14.44 -0.37
CA GLU A 534 38.98 -15.66 -0.46
C GLU A 534 38.94 -16.46 0.85
N GLU A 535 38.96 -15.79 1.99
CA GLU A 535 38.81 -16.44 3.29
C GLU A 535 37.40 -16.98 3.49
N ILE A 536 36.36 -16.22 3.12
CA ILE A 536 34.97 -16.69 3.12
C ILE A 536 34.82 -17.98 2.26
N LEU A 537 35.33 -17.97 1.03
CA LEU A 537 35.25 -19.12 0.12
C LEU A 537 36.03 -20.32 0.66
N LYS A 538 37.17 -20.11 1.31
CA LYS A 538 37.96 -21.16 1.96
C LYS A 538 37.20 -21.75 3.16
N THR A 539 36.57 -20.92 3.97
CA THR A 539 35.73 -21.32 5.11
C THR A 539 34.55 -22.14 4.62
N LEU A 540 33.79 -21.66 3.63
CA LEU A 540 32.69 -22.41 3.01
C LEU A 540 33.16 -23.75 2.40
N SER A 541 34.33 -23.78 1.77
CA SER A 541 34.93 -25.01 1.23
C SER A 541 35.33 -26.03 2.29
N ALA A 542 35.58 -25.59 3.53
CA ALA A 542 35.81 -26.49 4.66
C ALA A 542 34.48 -27.00 5.23
N MET A 543 33.47 -26.14 5.32
CA MET A 543 32.13 -26.47 5.83
C MET A 543 31.38 -27.46 4.93
N GLU A 544 31.47 -27.31 3.60
CA GLU A 544 30.79 -28.22 2.65
C GLU A 544 31.34 -29.66 2.70
N LYS A 545 32.56 -29.86 3.21
CA LYS A 545 33.21 -31.18 3.33
C LYS A 545 32.87 -31.92 4.62
N LEU A 546 32.09 -31.31 5.52
CA LEU A 546 31.66 -31.95 6.76
C LEU A 546 30.75 -33.16 6.46
N ALA A 547 30.99 -34.26 7.17
CA ALA A 547 30.12 -35.43 7.07
C ALA A 547 28.73 -35.12 7.64
N LEU A 548 27.68 -35.76 7.12
CA LEU A 548 26.31 -35.58 7.61
C LEU A 548 26.12 -36.04 9.07
N THR A 549 26.98 -36.94 9.55
CA THR A 549 26.98 -37.43 10.94
C THR A 549 27.84 -36.58 11.89
N ASP A 550 28.51 -35.54 11.39
CA ASP A 550 29.35 -34.66 12.21
C ASP A 550 28.47 -33.83 13.17
N ARG A 551 28.92 -33.68 14.42
CA ARG A 551 28.22 -32.87 15.44
C ARG A 551 28.08 -31.40 15.03
N HIS A 552 29.05 -30.87 14.28
CA HIS A 552 29.02 -29.48 13.81
C HIS A 552 28.09 -29.30 12.60
N ASN A 553 27.74 -30.38 11.90
CA ASN A 553 26.86 -30.34 10.74
C ASN A 553 25.37 -30.34 11.16
N THR A 554 24.98 -29.26 11.83
CA THR A 554 23.60 -29.04 12.30
C THR A 554 22.60 -28.97 11.14
N CYS A 555 21.32 -29.23 11.43
CA CYS A 555 20.24 -29.22 10.45
C CYS A 555 19.14 -28.21 10.82
N ASP A 556 18.49 -27.66 9.80
CA ASP A 556 17.37 -26.71 9.89
C ASP A 556 16.24 -27.20 8.96
N PRO A 557 14.95 -27.04 9.32
CA PRO A 557 13.86 -27.28 8.39
C PRO A 557 14.04 -26.45 7.12
N SER A 558 13.91 -27.07 5.95
CA SER A 558 13.87 -26.34 4.69
C SER A 558 12.43 -26.03 4.31
N TYR A 559 12.19 -24.77 3.98
CA TYR A 559 10.97 -24.38 3.29
C TYR A 559 11.01 -24.98 1.88
N ALA A 560 10.32 -26.12 1.70
CA ALA A 560 10.29 -26.81 0.42
C ALA A 560 9.76 -25.85 -0.66
N THR A 561 10.47 -25.78 -1.79
CA THR A 561 9.98 -25.05 -2.96
C THR A 561 8.57 -25.55 -3.30
N PRO A 562 7.58 -24.69 -3.56
CA PRO A 562 6.23 -25.16 -3.88
C PRO A 562 6.19 -26.08 -5.10
N TYR A 563 5.18 -26.94 -5.17
CA TYR A 563 4.88 -27.72 -6.37
C TYR A 563 4.05 -26.90 -7.34
N THR A 564 4.13 -27.23 -8.64
CA THR A 564 3.28 -26.58 -9.64
C THR A 564 1.82 -27.00 -9.49
N LEU A 565 1.59 -28.26 -9.11
CA LEU A 565 0.27 -28.86 -8.91
C LEU A 565 0.19 -29.45 -7.50
N ALA A 566 -0.99 -29.40 -6.89
CA ALA A 566 -1.16 -29.76 -5.49
C ALA A 566 -1.24 -31.28 -5.25
N SER A 567 -1.60 -32.06 -6.28
CA SER A 567 -1.82 -33.50 -6.18
C SER A 567 -1.51 -34.26 -7.47
N VAL A 568 -1.27 -35.57 -7.35
CA VAL A 568 -1.11 -36.47 -8.51
C VAL A 568 -2.36 -36.52 -9.39
N ALA A 569 -3.56 -36.40 -8.80
CA ALA A 569 -4.81 -36.39 -9.55
C ALA A 569 -4.89 -35.22 -10.54
N GLU A 570 -4.49 -34.02 -10.11
CA GLU A 570 -4.36 -32.84 -10.97
C GLU A 570 -3.30 -33.06 -12.05
N GLY A 571 -2.17 -33.68 -11.70
CA GLY A 571 -1.12 -34.05 -12.65
C GLY A 571 -1.61 -34.98 -13.75
N VAL A 572 -2.40 -36.00 -13.39
CA VAL A 572 -3.01 -36.92 -14.34
C VAL A 572 -4.05 -36.20 -15.22
N GLU A 573 -4.86 -35.30 -14.64
CA GLU A 573 -5.81 -34.51 -15.42
C GLU A 573 -5.12 -33.56 -16.41
N LYS A 574 -4.05 -32.90 -15.98
CA LYS A 574 -3.21 -32.03 -16.81
C LYS A 574 -2.56 -32.80 -17.96
N LEU A 575 -2.00 -33.98 -17.67
CA LEU A 575 -1.43 -34.86 -18.68
C LEU A 575 -2.50 -35.38 -19.66
N ARG A 576 -3.70 -35.72 -19.16
CA ARG A 576 -4.82 -36.15 -20.02
C ARG A 576 -5.30 -35.05 -20.96
N ALA A 577 -5.13 -33.78 -20.62
CA ALA A 577 -5.53 -32.67 -21.49
C ALA A 577 -4.67 -32.55 -22.78
N SER A 578 -3.49 -33.19 -22.82
CA SER A 578 -2.66 -33.33 -24.02
C SER A 578 -2.86 -34.67 -24.76
N GLN A 579 -3.72 -35.55 -24.23
CA GLN A 579 -4.01 -36.87 -24.77
C GLN A 579 -5.44 -36.97 -25.29
N LEU A 580 -5.71 -38.00 -26.10
CA LEU A 580 -7.07 -38.33 -26.55
C LEU A 580 -7.74 -39.28 -25.57
N ARG A 581 -8.90 -38.91 -25.04
CA ARG A 581 -9.74 -39.79 -24.23
C ARG A 581 -10.45 -40.79 -25.13
N TYR A 582 -10.45 -42.06 -24.71
CA TYR A 582 -11.25 -43.10 -25.33
C TYR A 582 -12.74 -42.89 -25.03
N THR A 583 -13.59 -43.27 -25.97
CA THR A 583 -15.06 -43.25 -25.81
C THR A 583 -15.53 -44.23 -24.73
N LEU A 584 -14.89 -45.39 -24.66
CA LEU A 584 -15.18 -46.46 -23.71
C LEU A 584 -14.08 -46.51 -22.64
N SER A 585 -14.45 -46.99 -21.45
CA SER A 585 -13.51 -47.24 -20.36
C SER A 585 -12.70 -48.52 -20.63
N PRO A 586 -11.52 -48.70 -20.02
CA PRO A 586 -10.67 -49.86 -20.31
C PRO A 586 -11.33 -51.23 -20.10
N TRP A 587 -12.28 -51.34 -19.17
CA TRP A 587 -12.97 -52.59 -18.81
C TRP A 587 -14.27 -52.83 -19.57
N ASP A 588 -14.67 -51.97 -20.50
CA ASP A 588 -15.85 -52.19 -21.35
C ASP A 588 -15.56 -52.10 -22.86
N VAL A 589 -14.28 -52.04 -23.25
CA VAL A 589 -13.83 -52.16 -24.65
C VAL A 589 -13.93 -53.60 -25.18
N THR A 590 -13.59 -54.60 -24.36
CA THR A 590 -13.61 -56.02 -24.75
C THR A 590 -15.05 -56.47 -25.03
N PRO A 591 -15.29 -57.32 -26.04
CA PRO A 591 -16.65 -57.80 -26.31
C PRO A 591 -17.18 -58.66 -25.14
N PRO A 592 -18.48 -58.59 -24.80
CA PRO A 592 -19.07 -59.45 -23.78
C PRO A 592 -19.01 -60.93 -24.19
N VAL A 593 -18.89 -61.83 -23.20
CA VAL A 593 -18.85 -63.28 -23.46
C VAL A 593 -20.19 -63.76 -24.03
N GLU A 594 -21.29 -63.20 -23.53
CA GLU A 594 -22.61 -63.36 -24.12
C GLU A 594 -22.83 -62.29 -25.19
N THR A 595 -23.26 -62.69 -26.39
CA THR A 595 -23.56 -61.75 -27.47
C THR A 595 -24.77 -60.88 -27.11
N VAL A 596 -24.55 -59.58 -26.97
CA VAL A 596 -25.61 -58.59 -26.73
C VAL A 596 -26.10 -58.05 -28.08
N GLU A 597 -27.34 -58.36 -28.47
CA GLU A 597 -27.97 -57.80 -29.66
C GLU A 597 -28.28 -56.30 -29.46
N VAL A 598 -27.78 -55.45 -30.34
CA VAL A 598 -28.08 -54.00 -30.31
C VAL A 598 -29.52 -53.79 -30.78
N ARG A 599 -30.33 -53.12 -29.94
CA ARG A 599 -31.75 -52.81 -30.18
C ARG A 599 -32.01 -51.31 -30.06
N GLN A 600 -33.15 -50.85 -30.58
CA GLN A 600 -33.58 -49.47 -30.35
C GLN A 600 -33.92 -49.27 -28.87
N ALA A 601 -33.53 -48.14 -28.27
CA ALA A 601 -33.76 -47.86 -26.85
C ALA A 601 -35.25 -48.00 -26.41
N ALA A 602 -36.20 -47.70 -27.32
CA ALA A 602 -37.63 -47.85 -27.08
C ALA A 602 -38.05 -49.30 -26.75
N GLU A 603 -37.35 -50.30 -27.30
CA GLU A 603 -37.65 -51.73 -27.08
C GLU A 603 -37.31 -52.19 -25.66
N ILE A 604 -36.42 -51.48 -24.96
CA ILE A 604 -36.11 -51.75 -23.54
C ILE A 604 -37.35 -51.41 -22.70
N PHE A 605 -37.98 -50.27 -22.93
CA PHE A 605 -39.15 -49.83 -22.16
C PHE A 605 -40.40 -50.71 -22.37
N THR A 606 -40.49 -51.43 -23.51
CA THR A 606 -41.60 -52.36 -23.79
C THR A 606 -41.33 -53.79 -23.30
N SER A 607 -40.17 -54.06 -22.71
CA SER A 607 -39.74 -55.40 -22.29
C SER A 607 -40.14 -55.77 -20.84
N TYR A 608 -41.03 -55.01 -20.21
CA TYR A 608 -41.63 -55.38 -18.92
C TYR A 608 -42.71 -56.46 -19.10
N VAL A 609 -42.68 -57.47 -18.24
CA VAL A 609 -43.61 -58.60 -18.22
C VAL A 609 -44.24 -58.76 -16.84
N LEU A 610 -45.43 -59.35 -16.78
CA LEU A 610 -46.12 -59.65 -15.53
C LEU A 610 -45.89 -61.13 -15.18
N GLU A 611 -45.13 -61.39 -14.13
CA GLU A 611 -44.85 -62.72 -13.60
C GLU A 611 -45.64 -62.96 -12.31
N ARG A 612 -45.92 -64.24 -11.98
CA ARG A 612 -46.47 -64.62 -10.68
C ARG A 612 -45.37 -65.26 -9.83
N ARG A 613 -44.95 -64.61 -8.74
CA ARG A 613 -43.97 -65.15 -7.78
C ARG A 613 -44.67 -65.49 -6.47
N GLY A 614 -44.77 -66.79 -6.15
CA GLY A 614 -45.56 -67.28 -5.02
C GLY A 614 -47.05 -66.97 -5.21
N LYS A 615 -47.63 -66.13 -4.33
CA LYS A 615 -49.06 -65.72 -4.38
C LYS A 615 -49.30 -64.33 -5.00
N VAL A 616 -48.27 -63.56 -5.34
CA VAL A 616 -48.39 -62.15 -5.77
C VAL A 616 -47.95 -61.99 -7.23
N ASN A 617 -48.63 -61.12 -7.98
CA ASN A 617 -48.21 -60.72 -9.33
C ASN A 617 -47.18 -59.61 -9.23
N ILE A 618 -46.06 -59.73 -9.94
CA ILE A 618 -44.95 -58.79 -9.93
C ILE A 618 -44.61 -58.43 -11.37
N VAL A 619 -44.41 -57.14 -11.62
CA VAL A 619 -43.89 -56.66 -12.91
C VAL A 619 -42.37 -56.74 -12.87
N THR A 620 -41.78 -57.45 -13.84
CA THR A 620 -40.34 -57.67 -13.96
C THR A 620 -39.88 -57.31 -15.37
N HIS A 621 -38.61 -56.91 -15.51
CA HIS A 621 -38.02 -56.75 -16.84
C HIS A 621 -37.56 -58.11 -17.37
N ARG A 622 -38.00 -58.49 -18.58
CA ARG A 622 -37.69 -59.81 -19.18
C ARG A 622 -36.20 -60.09 -19.26
N ASP A 623 -35.41 -59.09 -19.64
CA ASP A 623 -33.96 -59.23 -19.84
C ASP A 623 -33.12 -58.94 -18.58
N ARG A 624 -33.74 -58.87 -17.39
CA ARG A 624 -33.06 -58.53 -16.14
C ARG A 624 -31.83 -59.41 -15.84
N GLN A 625 -31.96 -60.73 -16.00
CA GLN A 625 -30.86 -61.66 -15.73
C GLN A 625 -29.67 -61.47 -16.69
N LYS A 626 -29.93 -61.12 -17.95
CA LYS A 626 -28.88 -60.85 -18.95
C LYS A 626 -28.10 -59.57 -18.62
N VAL A 627 -28.81 -58.50 -18.22
CA VAL A 627 -28.16 -57.25 -17.79
C VAL A 627 -27.35 -57.47 -16.50
N GLU A 628 -27.87 -58.26 -15.56
CA GLU A 628 -27.13 -58.63 -14.34
C GLU A 628 -25.87 -59.45 -14.66
N ALA A 629 -25.93 -60.38 -15.63
CA ALA A 629 -24.76 -61.15 -16.09
C ALA A 629 -23.72 -60.26 -16.77
N TRP A 630 -24.14 -59.39 -17.69
CA TRP A 630 -23.27 -58.39 -18.34
C TRP A 630 -22.59 -57.48 -17.32
N ARG A 631 -23.35 -56.96 -16.35
CA ARG A 631 -22.80 -56.10 -15.29
C ARG A 631 -21.76 -56.84 -14.45
N LYS A 632 -22.05 -58.08 -14.04
CA LYS A 632 -21.08 -58.91 -13.30
C LYS A 632 -19.80 -59.18 -14.09
N GLN A 633 -19.90 -59.37 -15.41
CA GLN A 633 -18.73 -59.49 -16.27
C GLN A 633 -17.88 -58.21 -16.22
N ARG A 634 -18.49 -57.03 -16.40
CA ARG A 634 -17.76 -55.75 -16.38
C ARG A 634 -17.15 -55.42 -15.02
N GLU A 635 -17.86 -55.74 -13.93
CA GLU A 635 -17.32 -55.64 -12.57
C GLU A 635 -16.10 -56.56 -12.38
N HIS A 636 -16.12 -57.76 -12.96
CA HIS A 636 -14.98 -58.67 -12.94
C HIS A 636 -13.80 -58.16 -13.77
N GLU A 637 -14.04 -57.62 -14.98
CA GLU A 637 -12.99 -57.05 -15.83
C GLU A 637 -12.37 -55.79 -15.23
N TYR A 638 -13.17 -54.94 -14.57
CA TYR A 638 -12.67 -53.81 -13.79
C TYR A 638 -11.76 -54.25 -12.65
N ALA A 639 -12.15 -55.30 -11.92
CA ALA A 639 -11.32 -55.88 -10.87
C ALA A 639 -10.00 -56.45 -11.44
N MET A 640 -10.05 -57.13 -12.59
CA MET A 640 -8.85 -57.63 -13.27
C MET A 640 -7.93 -56.49 -13.73
N TYR A 641 -8.47 -55.44 -14.34
CA TYR A 641 -7.70 -54.26 -14.73
C TYR A 641 -7.03 -53.59 -13.52
N SER A 642 -7.76 -53.43 -12.42
CA SER A 642 -7.22 -52.87 -11.17
C SER A 642 -6.12 -53.75 -10.55
N ASN A 643 -6.27 -55.08 -10.63
CA ASN A 643 -5.25 -56.03 -10.20
C ASN A 643 -3.99 -55.98 -11.09
N VAL A 644 -4.16 -55.81 -12.41
CA VAL A 644 -3.03 -55.65 -13.34
C VAL A 644 -2.29 -54.32 -13.09
N LYS A 645 -3.03 -53.24 -12.79
CA LYS A 645 -2.46 -51.95 -12.43
C LYS A 645 -1.60 -52.02 -11.16
N SER A 646 -1.96 -52.89 -10.22
CA SER A 646 -1.19 -53.13 -8.98
C SER A 646 -0.14 -54.26 -9.11
N ALA A 647 0.03 -54.84 -10.29
CA ALA A 647 1.06 -55.85 -10.55
C ALA A 647 2.49 -55.27 -10.46
N PRO A 648 3.54 -56.11 -10.35
CA PRO A 648 4.91 -55.62 -10.28
C PRO A 648 5.33 -54.85 -11.55
N HIS A 649 5.60 -53.55 -11.41
CA HIS A 649 6.10 -52.68 -12.48
C HIS A 649 7.63 -52.62 -12.44
N ARG A 650 8.30 -52.98 -13.54
CA ARG A 650 9.74 -52.78 -13.70
C ARG A 650 9.99 -51.52 -14.51
N ARG A 651 10.63 -50.54 -13.89
CA ARG A 651 10.96 -49.24 -14.49
C ARG A 651 12.42 -48.94 -14.29
N HIS A 652 12.98 -48.17 -15.21
CA HIS A 652 14.24 -47.47 -14.97
C HIS A 652 13.90 -46.16 -14.22
N VAL A 653 14.59 -45.85 -13.13
CA VAL A 653 14.28 -44.70 -12.28
C VAL A 653 15.35 -43.65 -12.43
N TYR A 654 14.98 -42.43 -12.82
CA TYR A 654 15.80 -41.23 -12.68
C TYR A 654 15.32 -40.43 -11.48
N ALA A 655 16.23 -40.08 -10.58
CA ALA A 655 15.93 -39.21 -9.44
C ALA A 655 16.94 -38.07 -9.38
N ARG A 656 16.45 -36.83 -9.52
CA ARG A 656 17.26 -35.61 -9.40
C ARG A 656 17.05 -34.98 -8.03
N LEU A 657 18.14 -34.74 -7.30
CA LEU A 657 18.10 -34.03 -6.04
C LEU A 657 17.84 -32.54 -6.30
N GLU A 658 16.86 -31.96 -5.61
CA GLU A 658 16.57 -30.54 -5.70
C GLU A 658 17.62 -29.72 -4.92
N GLY A 659 18.24 -28.76 -5.61
CA GLY A 659 19.30 -27.90 -5.10
C GLY A 659 20.40 -27.62 -6.13
N CYS A 660 21.41 -26.86 -5.70
CA CYS A 660 22.50 -26.36 -6.55
C CYS A 660 23.55 -27.43 -6.94
N GLU A 661 23.59 -28.59 -6.27
CA GLU A 661 24.65 -29.60 -6.44
C GLU A 661 24.55 -30.38 -7.77
N GLY A 662 23.36 -30.42 -8.39
CA GLY A 662 23.18 -31.05 -9.70
C GLY A 662 23.24 -32.58 -9.68
N THR A 663 22.99 -33.22 -8.54
CA THR A 663 23.06 -34.68 -8.38
C THR A 663 21.86 -35.38 -9.04
N LEU A 664 22.16 -36.27 -9.98
CA LEU A 664 21.21 -37.15 -10.66
C LEU A 664 21.66 -38.60 -10.46
N VAL A 665 20.75 -39.47 -10.02
CA VAL A 665 20.99 -40.91 -9.91
C VAL A 665 20.03 -41.69 -10.79
N ASP A 666 20.49 -42.83 -11.30
CA ASP A 666 19.72 -43.74 -12.12
C ASP A 666 19.93 -45.21 -11.73
N PHE A 667 18.85 -46.00 -11.76
CA PHE A 667 18.89 -47.45 -11.51
C PHE A 667 17.59 -48.16 -11.93
N ASP A 668 17.70 -49.45 -12.21
CA ASP A 668 16.52 -50.31 -12.43
C ASP A 668 15.83 -50.66 -11.11
N PHE A 669 14.52 -50.42 -11.01
CA PHE A 669 13.75 -50.72 -9.80
C PHE A 669 12.44 -51.45 -10.12
N THR A 670 12.05 -52.36 -9.23
CA THR A 670 10.77 -53.08 -9.32
C THR A 670 9.83 -52.60 -8.23
N ILE A 671 8.74 -51.95 -8.64
CA ILE A 671 7.70 -51.42 -7.75
C ILE A 671 6.60 -52.50 -7.67
N ASN A 672 6.43 -53.08 -6.48
CA ASN A 672 5.46 -54.16 -6.25
C ASN A 672 4.60 -53.84 -5.01
N PRO A 673 3.56 -53.01 -5.16
CA PRO A 673 2.72 -52.55 -4.05
C PRO A 673 2.11 -53.72 -3.27
N ALA A 674 1.43 -54.64 -3.96
CA ALA A 674 0.77 -55.78 -3.33
C ALA A 674 1.75 -56.71 -2.60
N GLY A 675 2.92 -56.96 -3.19
CA GLY A 675 3.96 -57.80 -2.56
C GLY A 675 4.65 -57.13 -1.36
N ASN A 676 4.83 -55.82 -1.40
CA ASN A 676 5.44 -55.07 -0.30
C ASN A 676 4.50 -55.02 0.92
N VAL A 677 3.20 -54.82 0.72
CA VAL A 677 2.17 -54.87 1.77
C VAL A 677 2.12 -56.26 2.43
N ALA A 678 2.16 -57.32 1.62
CA ALA A 678 2.16 -58.70 2.11
C ALA A 678 3.43 -59.04 2.92
N ALA A 679 4.60 -58.55 2.50
CA ALA A 679 5.86 -58.76 3.20
C ALA A 679 5.92 -58.03 4.57
N ILE A 680 5.37 -56.81 4.66
CA ILE A 680 5.28 -56.07 5.92
C ILE A 680 4.27 -56.73 6.87
N SER A 681 3.14 -57.18 6.33
CA SER A 681 2.12 -57.93 7.10
C SER A 681 2.66 -59.24 7.67
N ALA A 682 3.59 -59.90 6.97
CA ALA A 682 4.21 -61.15 7.42
C ALA A 682 5.30 -60.97 8.49
N THR A 683 5.91 -59.79 8.59
CA THR A 683 7.02 -59.51 9.52
C THR A 683 6.59 -58.92 10.86
N LYS A 684 5.37 -58.38 10.97
CA LYS A 684 4.78 -57.90 12.24
C LYS A 684 3.66 -58.84 12.69
N GLY A 685 3.91 -59.60 13.76
CA GLY A 685 2.90 -60.47 14.39
C GLY A 685 1.64 -59.69 14.82
N ALA A 686 0.48 -60.34 14.72
CA ALA A 686 -0.84 -59.78 14.99
C ALA A 686 -0.97 -59.22 16.42
N GLY A 687 -0.74 -57.92 16.60
CA GLY A 687 -0.95 -57.27 17.90
C GLY A 687 -0.41 -55.84 17.97
N MET A 688 -1.08 -54.88 17.31
CA MET A 688 -1.30 -53.50 17.78
C MET A 688 -2.15 -52.76 16.73
N GLY A 689 -3.37 -52.37 17.08
CA GLY A 689 -4.25 -51.61 16.19
C GLY A 689 -3.93 -50.12 16.22
N SER A 690 -3.14 -49.64 15.26
CA SER A 690 -3.07 -48.23 14.81
C SER A 690 -2.16 -48.00 13.57
N ASN A 691 -1.91 -49.01 12.73
CA ASN A 691 -0.83 -48.98 11.72
C ASN A 691 -1.29 -49.12 10.25
N ASP A 692 -2.50 -48.66 9.90
CA ASP A 692 -2.94 -48.68 8.50
C ASP A 692 -2.05 -47.79 7.61
N GLU A 693 -1.59 -46.63 8.10
CA GLU A 693 -0.75 -45.69 7.32
C GLU A 693 0.56 -46.33 6.80
N VAL A 694 1.22 -47.17 7.61
CA VAL A 694 2.50 -47.81 7.25
C VAL A 694 2.34 -48.84 6.13
N LEU A 695 1.15 -49.42 5.98
CA LEU A 695 0.86 -50.36 4.89
C LEU A 695 0.65 -49.61 3.56
N HIS A 696 0.14 -48.38 3.59
CA HIS A 696 -0.16 -47.58 2.39
C HIS A 696 1.05 -46.84 1.78
N THR A 697 2.22 -46.83 2.44
CA THR A 697 3.45 -46.13 1.97
C THR A 697 4.65 -47.07 1.72
N ALA A 698 4.45 -48.37 1.86
CA ALA A 698 5.51 -49.38 1.89
C ALA A 698 6.46 -49.32 0.67
N SER A 699 5.92 -49.10 -0.52
CA SER A 699 6.68 -49.06 -1.78
C SER A 699 7.37 -47.72 -1.97
N VAL A 700 6.69 -46.62 -1.66
CA VAL A 700 7.26 -45.26 -1.63
C VAL A 700 8.46 -45.23 -0.67
N ASP A 701 8.35 -45.76 0.54
CA ASP A 701 9.43 -45.75 1.53
C ASP A 701 10.62 -46.62 1.12
N ARG A 702 10.35 -47.73 0.41
CA ARG A 702 11.41 -48.58 -0.15
C ARG A 702 12.13 -47.86 -1.31
N LEU A 703 11.39 -47.14 -2.14
CA LEU A 703 11.93 -46.33 -3.22
C LEU A 703 12.77 -45.17 -2.67
N LYS A 704 12.26 -44.42 -1.68
CA LYS A 704 13.01 -43.35 -0.99
C LYS A 704 14.34 -43.88 -0.43
N ARG A 705 14.33 -45.01 0.26
CA ARG A 705 15.57 -45.65 0.77
C ARG A 705 16.55 -46.05 -0.33
N ALA A 706 16.06 -46.60 -1.45
CA ALA A 706 16.90 -46.96 -2.59
C ALA A 706 17.54 -45.72 -3.24
N ILE A 707 16.77 -44.64 -3.39
CA ILE A 707 17.25 -43.34 -3.90
C ILE A 707 18.32 -42.77 -2.96
N LEU A 708 18.04 -42.71 -1.65
CA LEU A 708 18.99 -42.21 -0.65
C LEU A 708 20.29 -43.02 -0.63
N GLN A 709 20.19 -44.36 -0.75
CA GLN A 709 21.36 -45.23 -0.85
C GLN A 709 22.17 -44.95 -2.13
N ALA A 710 21.51 -44.75 -3.28
CA ALA A 710 22.18 -44.40 -4.53
C ALA A 710 22.85 -43.02 -4.46
N MET A 711 22.24 -42.07 -3.74
CA MET A 711 22.79 -40.73 -3.48
C MET A 711 23.85 -40.71 -2.36
N SER A 712 24.21 -41.86 -1.77
CA SER A 712 25.14 -41.95 -0.63
C SER A 712 24.71 -41.14 0.61
N MET A 713 23.40 -41.03 0.85
CA MET A 713 22.80 -40.31 1.96
C MET A 713 22.26 -41.30 3.03
N PRO A 714 22.12 -40.87 4.31
CA PRO A 714 21.48 -41.69 5.35
C PRO A 714 20.05 -42.09 4.97
N ALA A 715 19.69 -43.35 5.23
CA ALA A 715 18.41 -43.93 4.81
C ALA A 715 17.20 -43.39 5.60
N ASP A 716 17.44 -42.76 6.74
CA ASP A 716 16.49 -42.12 7.64
C ASP A 716 16.25 -40.64 7.32
N ARG A 717 16.88 -40.12 6.26
CA ARG A 717 16.74 -38.72 5.87
C ARG A 717 15.33 -38.41 5.39
N ASP A 718 14.76 -37.31 5.91
CA ASP A 718 13.44 -36.84 5.54
C ASP A 718 13.46 -36.16 4.15
N VAL A 719 12.79 -36.82 3.20
CA VAL A 719 12.71 -36.39 1.80
C VAL A 719 11.32 -36.59 1.23
N ASP A 720 10.93 -35.65 0.38
CA ASP A 720 9.71 -35.70 -0.41
C ASP A 720 10.01 -36.21 -1.82
N LEU A 721 9.24 -37.20 -2.25
CA LEU A 721 9.30 -37.73 -3.60
C LEU A 721 8.28 -36.98 -4.46
N CYS A 722 8.74 -36.48 -5.60
CA CYS A 722 7.93 -35.65 -6.47
C CYS A 722 7.97 -36.22 -7.89
N TRP A 723 6.81 -36.31 -8.54
CA TRP A 723 6.74 -36.64 -9.96
C TRP A 723 7.15 -35.42 -10.79
N TYR A 724 8.07 -35.62 -11.73
CA TYR A 724 8.39 -34.64 -12.77
C TYR A 724 7.65 -35.00 -14.06
N LEU A 725 6.66 -34.19 -14.41
CA LEU A 725 5.73 -34.52 -15.49
C LEU A 725 6.35 -34.25 -16.87
N PRO A 726 5.91 -34.97 -17.92
CA PRO A 726 6.20 -34.63 -19.32
C PRO A 726 5.82 -33.20 -19.72
N THR A 727 4.84 -32.60 -19.03
CA THR A 727 4.40 -31.20 -19.22
C THR A 727 5.28 -30.18 -18.51
N LEU A 728 6.37 -30.61 -17.87
CA LEU A 728 7.29 -29.80 -17.05
C LEU A 728 6.69 -29.31 -15.72
N ASP A 729 5.54 -29.84 -15.32
CA ASP A 729 4.93 -29.61 -14.01
C ASP A 729 5.51 -30.54 -12.93
N THR A 730 5.24 -30.24 -11.66
CA THR A 730 5.64 -31.06 -10.52
C THR A 730 4.48 -31.36 -9.58
N CYS A 731 4.43 -32.58 -9.05
CA CYS A 731 3.42 -33.03 -8.07
C CYS A 731 4.08 -33.82 -6.92
N PRO A 732 3.60 -33.70 -5.67
CA PRO A 732 4.04 -34.57 -4.58
C PRO A 732 3.43 -35.98 -4.71
N ILE A 733 4.18 -37.01 -4.30
CA ILE A 733 3.69 -38.40 -4.17
C ILE A 733 3.68 -38.78 -2.70
N ARG A 734 2.49 -39.00 -2.13
CA ARG A 734 2.29 -39.23 -0.69
C ARG A 734 2.08 -40.68 -0.33
N ASN A 735 1.50 -41.49 -1.22
CA ASN A 735 1.14 -42.88 -0.94
C ASN A 735 1.38 -43.81 -2.14
N ASP A 736 1.28 -45.13 -1.91
CA ASP A 736 1.51 -46.15 -2.92
C ASP A 736 0.45 -46.14 -4.04
N GLU A 737 -0.79 -45.71 -3.75
CA GLU A 737 -1.87 -45.62 -4.75
C GLU A 737 -1.57 -44.53 -5.78
N GLU A 738 -1.16 -43.35 -5.31
CA GLU A 738 -0.68 -42.24 -6.14
C GLU A 738 0.55 -42.65 -6.95
N LEU A 739 1.49 -43.38 -6.35
CA LEU A 739 2.66 -43.89 -7.07
C LEU A 739 2.24 -44.82 -8.23
N VAL A 740 1.28 -45.72 -7.99
CA VAL A 740 0.74 -46.60 -9.04
C VAL A 740 0.04 -45.79 -10.15
N ASP A 741 -0.68 -44.73 -9.79
CA ASP A 741 -1.30 -43.81 -10.75
C ASP A 741 -0.28 -43.11 -11.64
N VAL A 742 0.85 -42.66 -11.07
CA VAL A 742 1.98 -42.08 -11.81
C VAL A 742 2.54 -43.10 -12.81
N LEU A 743 2.86 -44.32 -12.33
CA LEU A 743 3.44 -45.37 -13.18
C LEU A 743 2.54 -45.80 -14.32
N HIS A 744 1.22 -45.78 -14.11
CA HIS A 744 0.24 -46.12 -15.11
C HIS A 744 0.03 -45.00 -16.13
N SER A 745 0.01 -43.75 -15.66
CA SER A 745 -0.33 -42.59 -16.49
C SER A 745 0.86 -42.07 -17.31
N ASP A 746 2.07 -42.19 -16.78
CA ASP A 746 3.30 -41.77 -17.45
C ASP A 746 4.00 -42.94 -18.16
N PRO A 747 3.97 -43.00 -19.50
CA PRO A 747 4.64 -44.05 -20.25
C PRO A 747 6.18 -43.99 -20.13
N GLY A 748 6.74 -42.85 -19.71
CA GLY A 748 8.16 -42.56 -19.75
C GLY A 748 8.58 -41.96 -21.09
N LEU A 749 9.19 -40.77 -21.04
CA LEU A 749 9.84 -40.15 -22.19
C LEU A 749 11.31 -40.60 -22.24
N GLU A 750 11.71 -41.29 -23.30
CA GLU A 750 13.08 -41.79 -23.48
C GLU A 750 13.66 -41.27 -24.80
N ASP A 751 14.93 -40.89 -24.80
CA ASP A 751 15.71 -40.84 -26.04
C ASP A 751 16.08 -42.27 -26.43
N PRO A 752 15.56 -42.83 -27.54
CA PRO A 752 15.84 -44.21 -27.95
C PRO A 752 17.33 -44.49 -28.19
N SER A 753 18.18 -43.46 -28.29
CA SER A 753 19.63 -43.61 -28.36
C SER A 753 20.27 -44.17 -27.07
N ALA A 754 19.61 -43.97 -25.91
CA ALA A 754 20.10 -44.40 -24.59
C ALA A 754 19.96 -45.92 -24.34
N GLN A 755 19.10 -46.61 -25.08
CA GLN A 755 18.88 -48.06 -25.03
C GLN A 755 18.58 -48.60 -23.61
N LEU A 756 17.62 -47.98 -22.91
CA LEU A 756 17.24 -48.45 -21.57
C LEU A 756 16.51 -49.80 -21.63
N ARG A 757 16.73 -50.63 -20.61
CA ARG A 757 16.09 -51.96 -20.51
C ARG A 757 14.60 -51.88 -20.18
N TYR A 758 14.21 -50.86 -19.44
CA TYR A 758 12.85 -50.64 -18.94
C TYR A 758 12.47 -49.16 -19.12
N PRO A 759 11.17 -48.83 -19.26
CA PRO A 759 10.75 -47.44 -19.43
C PRO A 759 11.19 -46.53 -18.28
N PRO A 760 11.75 -45.34 -18.56
CA PRO A 760 12.26 -44.44 -17.53
C PRO A 760 11.16 -43.64 -16.84
N ILE A 761 11.21 -43.48 -15.52
CA ILE A 761 10.36 -42.54 -14.76
C ILE A 761 11.25 -41.45 -14.15
N TYR A 762 10.74 -40.21 -14.10
CA TYR A 762 11.49 -39.05 -13.62
C TYR A 762 10.94 -38.53 -12.30
N PHE A 763 11.78 -38.57 -11.26
CA PHE A 763 11.47 -38.02 -9.95
C PHE A 763 12.37 -36.83 -9.61
N LEU A 764 11.78 -35.89 -8.88
CA LEU A 764 12.52 -34.90 -8.10
C LEU A 764 12.48 -35.30 -6.63
N VAL A 765 13.59 -35.09 -5.94
CA VAL A 765 13.73 -35.37 -4.51
C VAL A 765 13.95 -34.06 -3.79
N LYS A 766 12.98 -33.64 -2.98
CA LYS A 766 13.09 -32.43 -2.15
C LYS A 766 13.53 -32.83 -0.75
N ARG A 767 14.44 -32.05 -0.17
CA ARG A 767 14.92 -32.24 1.20
C ARG A 767 14.02 -31.42 2.12
N ASN A 768 13.51 -32.04 3.17
CA ASN A 768 12.71 -31.35 4.21
C ASN A 768 13.61 -30.78 5.33
N THR A 769 14.86 -31.23 5.38
CA THR A 769 15.91 -30.69 6.25
C THR A 769 17.17 -30.38 5.46
N LEU A 770 17.70 -29.17 5.65
CA LEU A 770 19.00 -28.75 5.13
C LEU A 770 20.05 -28.85 6.23
N HIS A 771 21.22 -29.38 5.88
CA HIS A 771 22.40 -29.41 6.74
C HIS A 771 23.31 -28.20 6.48
N LEU A 772 24.16 -27.86 7.45
CA LEU A 772 25.18 -26.80 7.33
C LEU A 772 26.07 -27.01 6.10
N SER A 773 26.53 -28.23 5.85
CA SER A 773 27.37 -28.54 4.69
C SER A 773 26.67 -28.23 3.36
N GLU A 774 25.37 -28.49 3.28
CA GLU A 774 24.55 -28.27 2.08
C GLU A 774 24.20 -26.80 1.88
N TRP A 775 23.92 -26.09 2.97
CA TRP A 775 23.74 -24.64 2.93
C TRP A 775 25.03 -23.95 2.49
N ALA A 776 26.19 -24.34 3.05
CA ALA A 776 27.49 -23.80 2.68
C ALA A 776 27.79 -24.06 1.19
N TYR A 777 27.48 -25.25 0.68
CA TYR A 777 27.59 -25.57 -0.74
C TYR A 777 26.73 -24.65 -1.61
N ALA A 778 25.45 -24.45 -1.24
CA ALA A 778 24.53 -23.60 -1.99
C ALA A 778 24.99 -22.13 -2.01
N VAL A 779 25.46 -21.62 -0.88
CA VAL A 779 25.98 -20.26 -0.75
C VAL A 779 27.28 -20.07 -1.55
N LYS A 780 28.21 -21.02 -1.48
CA LYS A 780 29.44 -20.98 -2.27
C LYS A 780 29.15 -21.06 -3.77
N HIS A 781 28.22 -21.93 -4.17
CA HIS A 781 27.76 -22.02 -5.56
C HIS A 781 27.23 -20.68 -6.06
N GLN A 782 26.44 -19.99 -5.24
CA GLN A 782 25.92 -18.66 -5.56
C GLN A 782 27.04 -17.60 -5.64
N LEU A 783 28.00 -17.57 -4.71
CA LEU A 783 29.12 -16.62 -4.77
C LEU A 783 29.98 -16.82 -6.03
N LEU A 784 30.21 -18.06 -6.45
CA LEU A 784 31.00 -18.36 -7.66
C LEU A 784 30.26 -18.06 -8.97
N LEU A 785 28.92 -17.99 -8.94
CA LEU A 785 28.06 -17.68 -10.09
C LEU A 785 28.13 -16.18 -10.49
N GLN A 786 28.41 -15.31 -9.53
CA GLN A 786 28.34 -13.85 -9.67
C GLN A 786 29.66 -13.22 -10.14
N SER A 787 29.65 -11.91 -10.39
CA SER A 787 30.84 -11.17 -10.86
C SER A 787 31.90 -11.07 -9.75
N PRO A 788 33.11 -11.61 -9.94
CA PRO A 788 34.15 -11.59 -8.92
C PRO A 788 34.61 -10.19 -8.53
N TYR A 789 34.68 -9.26 -9.50
CA TYR A 789 35.08 -7.88 -9.23
C TYR A 789 34.02 -7.15 -8.40
N ALA A 790 32.74 -7.32 -8.75
CA ALA A 790 31.64 -6.70 -8.03
C ALA A 790 31.51 -7.23 -6.59
N LEU A 791 31.80 -8.53 -6.36
CA LEU A 791 31.84 -9.10 -5.02
C LEU A 791 32.89 -8.40 -4.15
N LYS A 792 34.15 -8.30 -4.62
CA LYS A 792 35.22 -7.62 -3.86
C LYS A 792 34.96 -6.13 -3.66
N ALA A 793 34.45 -5.45 -4.68
CA ALA A 793 34.03 -4.06 -4.58
C ALA A 793 32.92 -3.87 -3.53
N THR A 794 31.98 -4.82 -3.43
CA THR A 794 30.88 -4.77 -2.48
C THR A 794 31.33 -4.99 -1.04
N LEU A 795 32.25 -5.92 -0.79
CA LEU A 795 32.83 -6.10 0.53
C LEU A 795 33.59 -4.84 0.99
N GLN A 796 34.37 -4.23 0.08
CA GLN A 796 35.08 -2.98 0.36
C GLN A 796 34.12 -1.81 0.63
N LEU A 797 33.04 -1.69 -0.13
CA LEU A 797 31.96 -0.72 0.10
C LEU A 797 31.33 -0.89 1.50
N LEU A 798 31.00 -2.13 1.88
CA LEU A 798 30.41 -2.42 3.20
C LEU A 798 31.37 -2.04 4.33
N GLN A 799 32.65 -2.44 4.22
CA GLN A 799 33.67 -2.09 5.22
C GLN A 799 33.86 -0.57 5.31
N GLU A 800 33.84 0.13 4.19
CA GLU A 800 33.98 1.59 4.14
C GLU A 800 32.79 2.34 4.76
N VAL A 801 31.56 1.85 4.57
CA VAL A 801 30.36 2.42 5.21
C VAL A 801 30.30 2.09 6.71
N ARG A 802 30.75 0.88 7.08
CA ARG A 802 30.83 0.42 8.48
C ARG A 802 31.90 1.16 9.29
N GLY A 803 32.97 1.60 8.65
CA GLY A 803 34.09 2.25 9.34
C GLY A 803 34.77 1.28 10.31
N ASP A 804 34.97 1.70 11.57
CA ASP A 804 35.52 0.85 12.63
C ASP A 804 34.45 -0.01 13.36
N GLY A 805 33.18 0.09 12.95
CA GLY A 805 32.05 -0.60 13.57
C GLY A 805 31.46 0.10 14.80
N SER A 806 32.04 1.22 15.25
CA SER A 806 31.45 2.06 16.28
C SER A 806 30.23 2.83 15.75
N ALA A 807 29.34 3.24 16.67
CA ALA A 807 28.16 4.01 16.31
C ALA A 807 28.49 5.37 15.66
N GLU A 808 29.65 5.95 15.97
CA GLU A 808 30.10 7.26 15.46
C GLU A 808 30.78 7.15 14.10
N ALA A 809 31.59 6.11 13.87
CA ALA A 809 32.31 5.95 12.60
C ALA A 809 31.40 5.49 11.45
N MET A 810 30.22 4.96 11.75
CA MET A 810 29.23 4.56 10.76
C MET A 810 28.75 5.77 9.95
N ARG A 811 28.81 5.68 8.61
CA ARG A 811 28.40 6.78 7.74
C ARG A 811 26.92 7.16 7.90
N SER A 812 26.62 8.44 7.75
CA SER A 812 25.24 8.94 7.68
C SER A 812 24.53 8.41 6.42
N LEU A 813 23.20 8.55 6.32
CA LEU A 813 22.47 8.13 5.12
C LEU A 813 22.94 8.92 3.87
N ALA A 814 23.21 10.22 4.02
CA ALA A 814 23.68 11.06 2.94
C ALA A 814 25.06 10.60 2.43
N ASP A 815 25.99 10.34 3.36
CA ASP A 815 27.34 9.87 3.03
C ASP A 815 27.30 8.44 2.47
N THR A 816 26.39 7.59 2.96
CA THR A 816 26.21 6.23 2.44
C THR A 816 25.76 6.28 0.98
N LEU A 817 24.74 7.07 0.65
CA LEU A 817 24.27 7.22 -0.73
C LEU A 817 25.36 7.80 -1.65
N ALA A 818 26.17 8.74 -1.15
CA ALA A 818 27.33 9.26 -1.88
C ALA A 818 28.39 8.18 -2.14
N THR A 819 28.67 7.35 -1.12
CA THR A 819 29.63 6.25 -1.19
C THR A 819 29.16 5.18 -2.18
N GLU A 820 27.92 4.72 -2.08
CA GLU A 820 27.36 3.75 -3.01
C GLU A 820 27.33 4.31 -4.44
N TYR A 821 26.98 5.60 -4.62
CA TYR A 821 27.00 6.27 -5.92
C TYR A 821 28.40 6.26 -6.55
N ARG A 822 29.44 6.53 -5.75
CA ARG A 822 30.82 6.51 -6.21
C ARG A 822 31.26 5.12 -6.71
N TYR A 823 30.94 4.07 -5.96
CA TYR A 823 31.25 2.69 -6.40
C TYR A 823 30.44 2.33 -7.65
N ALA A 824 29.13 2.60 -7.64
CA ALA A 824 28.25 2.33 -8.77
C ALA A 824 28.74 3.02 -10.05
N THR A 825 29.04 4.32 -10.00
CA THR A 825 29.54 5.11 -11.14
C THR A 825 30.82 4.51 -11.76
N ARG A 826 31.74 4.00 -10.93
CA ARG A 826 32.96 3.35 -11.44
C ARG A 826 32.70 1.97 -12.04
N LEU A 827 31.82 1.18 -11.43
CA LEU A 827 31.49 -0.16 -11.94
C LEU A 827 30.63 -0.10 -13.21
N LEU A 828 29.76 0.90 -13.36
CA LEU A 828 28.95 1.11 -14.56
C LEU A 828 29.80 1.29 -15.84
N LYS A 829 31.02 1.82 -15.71
CA LYS A 829 31.95 1.97 -16.85
C LYS A 829 32.58 0.66 -17.31
N ARG A 830 32.43 -0.43 -16.56
CA ARG A 830 33.01 -1.73 -16.89
C ARG A 830 32.09 -2.54 -17.82
N PRO A 831 32.66 -3.30 -18.79
CA PRO A 831 31.87 -4.15 -19.67
C PRO A 831 31.10 -5.25 -18.93
N ASP A 832 31.55 -5.63 -17.73
CA ASP A 832 30.85 -6.58 -16.86
C ASP A 832 29.37 -6.22 -16.70
N PHE A 833 29.03 -4.95 -16.46
CA PHE A 833 27.63 -4.55 -16.29
C PHE A 833 26.93 -4.35 -17.63
N TYR A 834 27.42 -3.43 -18.47
CA TYR A 834 26.66 -3.01 -19.65
C TYR A 834 26.73 -4.00 -20.82
N GLU A 835 27.70 -4.91 -20.93
CA GLU A 835 27.68 -5.94 -21.98
C GLU A 835 27.01 -7.24 -21.51
N VAL A 836 27.06 -7.54 -20.20
CA VAL A 836 26.64 -8.82 -19.63
C VAL A 836 25.57 -8.66 -18.56
N GLY A 837 25.90 -7.99 -17.45
CA GLY A 837 25.09 -7.88 -16.24
C GLY A 837 23.65 -7.43 -16.45
N GLN A 838 23.42 -6.40 -17.28
CA GLN A 838 22.08 -5.88 -17.57
C GLN A 838 21.14 -6.87 -18.29
N HIS A 839 21.67 -8.00 -18.77
CA HIS A 839 20.91 -9.02 -19.51
C HIS A 839 20.76 -10.34 -18.75
N VAL A 840 21.42 -10.50 -17.60
CA VAL A 840 21.43 -11.74 -16.81
C VAL A 840 20.03 -12.10 -16.31
N ASP A 841 19.26 -11.11 -15.84
CA ASP A 841 17.96 -11.32 -15.20
C ASP A 841 16.78 -11.41 -16.18
N LYS A 842 17.03 -11.50 -17.50
CA LYS A 842 15.98 -11.66 -18.51
C LYS A 842 15.29 -13.01 -18.37
N SER A 843 13.98 -13.01 -18.53
CA SER A 843 13.18 -14.23 -18.53
C SER A 843 13.53 -15.14 -19.73
N PRO A 844 13.29 -16.46 -19.63
CA PRO A 844 13.50 -17.37 -20.75
C PRO A 844 12.74 -16.96 -22.02
N GLU A 845 11.49 -16.51 -21.87
CA GLU A 845 10.66 -16.05 -22.98
C GLU A 845 11.25 -14.81 -23.68
N GLU A 846 11.78 -13.84 -22.93
CA GLU A 846 12.47 -12.69 -23.51
C GLU A 846 13.72 -13.12 -24.29
N TRP A 847 14.47 -14.10 -23.78
CA TRP A 847 15.64 -14.64 -24.50
C TRP A 847 15.25 -15.37 -25.77
N ASP A 848 14.14 -16.10 -25.78
CA ASP A 848 13.64 -16.77 -26.97
C ASP A 848 13.23 -15.76 -28.05
N VAL A 849 12.56 -14.67 -27.65
CA VAL A 849 12.26 -13.55 -28.56
C VAL A 849 13.57 -12.94 -29.10
N VAL A 850 14.57 -12.68 -28.24
CA VAL A 850 15.86 -12.12 -28.68
C VAL A 850 16.57 -13.04 -29.68
N LYS A 851 16.62 -14.36 -29.40
CA LYS A 851 17.24 -15.35 -30.30
C LYS A 851 16.51 -15.43 -31.63
N GLU A 852 15.18 -15.44 -31.62
CA GLU A 852 14.35 -15.48 -32.82
C GLU A 852 14.52 -14.21 -33.66
N GLU A 853 14.49 -13.04 -33.01
CA GLU A 853 14.69 -11.74 -33.65
C GLU A 853 16.07 -11.63 -34.29
N ARG A 854 17.12 -12.07 -33.60
CA ARG A 854 18.48 -12.10 -34.12
C ARG A 854 18.63 -13.06 -35.31
N ALA A 855 17.96 -14.21 -35.27
CA ALA A 855 18.03 -15.20 -36.35
C ALA A 855 17.23 -14.79 -37.60
N ARG A 856 16.07 -14.15 -37.43
CA ARG A 856 15.15 -13.83 -38.54
C ARG A 856 15.33 -12.43 -39.11
N ASN A 857 15.74 -11.45 -38.29
CA ASN A 857 15.74 -10.03 -38.68
C ASN A 857 17.15 -9.48 -38.83
N VAL A 858 17.64 -9.47 -40.08
CA VAL A 858 18.98 -8.93 -40.43
C VAL A 858 19.18 -7.49 -39.94
N HIS A 859 18.16 -6.63 -40.05
CA HIS A 859 18.22 -5.23 -39.60
C HIS A 859 18.33 -5.05 -38.06
N LYS A 860 18.10 -6.12 -37.28
CA LYS A 860 18.32 -6.15 -35.82
C LYS A 860 19.66 -6.79 -35.44
N ALA A 861 20.30 -7.50 -36.37
CA ALA A 861 21.58 -8.19 -36.14
C ALA A 861 22.79 -7.44 -36.73
N HIS A 862 22.67 -6.91 -37.96
CA HIS A 862 23.76 -6.23 -38.66
C HIS A 862 23.51 -4.72 -38.69
N LEU A 863 24.42 -3.95 -38.06
CA LEU A 863 24.33 -2.49 -37.92
C LEU A 863 22.94 -2.01 -37.46
N PRO A 864 22.42 -2.54 -36.34
CA PRO A 864 21.08 -2.20 -35.88
C PRO A 864 21.03 -0.77 -35.32
N THR A 865 19.84 -0.15 -35.35
CA THR A 865 19.61 1.15 -34.71
C THR A 865 19.84 1.10 -33.19
N ARG A 866 19.57 -0.06 -32.57
CA ARG A 866 19.78 -0.32 -31.14
C ARG A 866 20.44 -1.69 -31.00
N PRO A 867 21.47 -1.84 -30.15
CA PRO A 867 22.12 -3.14 -29.94
C PRO A 867 21.12 -4.16 -29.38
N LEU A 868 21.20 -5.38 -29.88
CA LEU A 868 20.46 -6.53 -29.40
C LEU A 868 21.47 -7.52 -28.78
N PRO A 869 21.28 -7.98 -27.53
CA PRO A 869 22.28 -8.81 -26.87
C PRO A 869 22.43 -10.18 -27.53
N ASP A 870 23.58 -10.81 -27.31
CA ASP A 870 23.85 -12.18 -27.75
C ASP A 870 23.87 -13.12 -26.54
N TYR A 871 23.06 -14.17 -26.59
CA TYR A 871 23.02 -15.18 -25.55
C TYR A 871 24.38 -15.86 -25.35
N GLU A 872 25.13 -16.13 -26.43
CA GLU A 872 26.43 -16.79 -26.37
C GLU A 872 27.58 -15.85 -26.01
N VAL A 873 27.36 -14.52 -25.98
CA VAL A 873 28.34 -13.55 -25.46
C VAL A 873 28.09 -13.30 -23.97
N VAL A 874 26.83 -13.23 -23.55
CA VAL A 874 26.45 -13.02 -22.16
C VAL A 874 26.78 -14.26 -21.31
N PHE A 875 26.48 -15.47 -21.80
CA PHE A 875 26.65 -16.70 -21.03
C PHE A 875 27.76 -17.62 -21.55
N GLU A 876 28.37 -18.35 -20.62
CA GLU A 876 29.26 -19.49 -20.84
C GLU A 876 28.54 -20.76 -20.38
N ARG A 877 28.60 -21.83 -21.18
CA ARG A 877 27.93 -23.11 -20.89
C ARG A 877 28.92 -24.10 -20.27
N HIS A 878 28.42 -24.95 -19.38
CA HIS A 878 29.17 -26.07 -18.78
C HIS A 878 30.49 -25.65 -18.12
N VAL A 879 30.42 -24.67 -17.22
CA VAL A 879 31.58 -24.14 -16.49
C VAL A 879 31.82 -24.97 -15.22
N GLN A 880 33.08 -25.32 -14.95
CA GLN A 880 33.48 -25.97 -13.71
C GLN A 880 34.49 -25.12 -12.96
N LEU A 881 34.19 -24.80 -11.70
CA LEU A 881 35.03 -23.96 -10.83
C LEU A 881 35.00 -24.51 -9.40
N ASP A 882 36.17 -24.76 -8.81
CA ASP A 882 36.35 -25.16 -7.40
C ASP A 882 35.40 -26.26 -6.90
N GLY A 883 35.17 -27.27 -7.75
CA GLY A 883 34.29 -28.42 -7.45
C GLY A 883 32.81 -28.22 -7.77
N HIS A 884 32.39 -27.01 -8.16
CA HIS A 884 31.02 -26.74 -8.59
C HIS A 884 30.90 -26.79 -10.12
N THR A 885 29.77 -27.31 -10.59
CA THR A 885 29.42 -27.36 -12.01
C THR A 885 28.24 -26.45 -12.29
N PHE A 886 28.42 -25.52 -13.22
CA PHE A 886 27.40 -24.59 -13.68
C PHE A 886 26.99 -24.95 -15.09
N GLN A 887 25.71 -25.27 -15.29
CA GLN A 887 25.18 -25.49 -16.63
C GLN A 887 25.26 -24.22 -17.48
N LEU A 888 25.01 -23.08 -16.84
CA LEU A 888 25.07 -21.76 -17.43
C LEU A 888 25.64 -20.78 -16.41
N ARG A 889 26.67 -20.01 -16.80
CA ARG A 889 27.26 -18.96 -15.96
C ARG A 889 27.53 -17.71 -16.82
N PRO A 890 27.26 -16.48 -16.33
CA PRO A 890 27.58 -15.28 -17.09
C PRO A 890 29.10 -15.09 -17.28
N ARG A 891 29.49 -14.40 -18.35
CA ARG A 891 30.90 -14.10 -18.65
C ARG A 891 31.34 -12.82 -17.96
N TRP A 892 32.22 -12.97 -16.98
CA TRP A 892 32.81 -11.86 -16.25
C TRP A 892 34.28 -11.69 -16.63
N SER A 893 34.76 -10.44 -16.64
CA SER A 893 36.16 -10.08 -16.85
C SER A 893 36.59 -9.16 -15.71
N PRO A 894 37.13 -9.69 -14.60
CA PRO A 894 37.80 -11.00 -14.42
C PRO A 894 36.85 -12.19 -14.18
N ARG A 895 37.31 -13.41 -14.54
CA ARG A 895 36.50 -14.64 -14.53
C ARG A 895 36.35 -15.25 -13.14
N THR A 896 37.43 -15.21 -12.36
CA THR A 896 37.54 -15.83 -11.02
C THR A 896 37.92 -14.79 -9.95
N VAL A 897 37.67 -15.12 -8.67
CA VAL A 897 37.98 -14.21 -7.54
C VAL A 897 39.48 -13.99 -7.40
N GLN A 898 40.29 -15.01 -7.69
CA GLN A 898 41.74 -14.98 -7.60
C GLN A 898 42.39 -14.06 -8.65
N GLU A 899 41.73 -13.81 -9.79
CA GLU A 899 42.21 -12.89 -10.83
C GLU A 899 42.09 -11.42 -10.44
N VAL A 900 41.28 -11.08 -9.43
CA VAL A 900 41.04 -9.70 -9.01
C VAL A 900 42.16 -9.25 -8.07
N THR A 901 43.01 -8.33 -8.51
CA THR A 901 44.13 -7.81 -7.71
C THR A 901 43.71 -6.66 -6.81
N ALA A 902 44.38 -6.49 -5.66
CA ALA A 902 44.13 -5.37 -4.76
C ALA A 902 44.40 -4.00 -5.42
N GLU A 903 45.38 -3.93 -6.31
CA GLU A 903 45.69 -2.73 -7.10
C GLU A 903 44.52 -2.33 -8.02
N SER A 904 43.78 -3.30 -8.57
CA SER A 904 42.62 -3.00 -9.42
C SER A 904 41.45 -2.39 -8.63
N LEU A 905 41.37 -2.64 -7.32
CA LEU A 905 40.30 -2.16 -6.43
C LEU A 905 40.66 -0.87 -5.69
N ALA A 906 41.94 -0.56 -5.50
CA ALA A 906 42.40 0.63 -4.79
C ALA A 906 41.76 1.95 -5.28
N PRO A 907 41.53 2.17 -6.59
CA PRO A 907 40.85 3.38 -7.07
C PRO A 907 39.39 3.50 -6.64
N LEU A 908 38.71 2.43 -6.21
CA LEU A 908 37.29 2.48 -5.85
C LEU A 908 37.02 3.30 -4.58
N ALA A 909 37.95 3.30 -3.62
CA ALA A 909 37.80 4.01 -2.36
C ALA A 909 38.22 5.49 -2.43
N SER A 910 39.02 5.89 -3.43
CA SER A 910 39.39 7.31 -3.58
C SER A 910 38.17 8.16 -3.94
N PRO A 911 38.06 9.42 -3.49
CA PRO A 911 36.99 10.32 -3.93
C PRO A 911 36.89 10.41 -5.46
N LEU A 912 35.70 10.73 -5.97
CA LEU A 912 35.49 10.94 -7.42
C LEU A 912 36.32 12.14 -7.90
N ASP A 913 37.01 11.92 -9.02
CA ASP A 913 37.84 12.92 -9.69
C ASP A 913 37.29 13.14 -11.10
N PHE A 914 36.94 14.38 -11.45
CA PHE A 914 36.30 14.67 -12.74
C PHE A 914 37.20 14.29 -13.92
N GLU A 915 38.53 14.45 -13.81
CA GLU A 915 39.45 14.11 -14.89
C GLU A 915 39.53 12.61 -15.17
N LYS A 916 39.37 11.77 -14.14
CA LYS A 916 39.49 10.30 -14.25
C LYS A 916 38.14 9.63 -14.41
N ASP A 917 37.18 10.06 -13.60
CA ASP A 917 35.86 9.45 -13.45
C ASP A 917 34.79 10.16 -14.29
N ASN A 918 35.05 11.32 -14.90
CA ASN A 918 34.04 12.13 -15.62
C ASN A 918 32.76 12.35 -14.79
N ALA A 919 32.92 12.42 -13.47
CA ALA A 919 31.84 12.52 -12.50
C ALA A 919 32.35 13.26 -11.26
N VAL A 920 31.43 13.88 -10.54
CA VAL A 920 31.70 14.60 -9.28
C VAL A 920 31.04 13.91 -8.11
N GLU A 921 31.61 14.08 -6.92
CA GLU A 921 31.05 13.58 -5.67
C GLU A 921 29.58 13.97 -5.51
N PHE A 922 28.77 13.00 -5.07
CA PHE A 922 27.34 13.17 -5.02
C PHE A 922 26.88 13.67 -3.65
N ASN A 923 26.45 14.93 -3.60
CA ASN A 923 25.75 15.48 -2.45
C ASN A 923 24.24 15.37 -2.64
N VAL A 924 23.64 14.30 -2.11
CA VAL A 924 22.20 14.03 -2.24
C VAL A 924 21.32 15.12 -1.63
N VAL A 925 21.76 15.77 -0.54
CA VAL A 925 20.97 16.79 0.17
C VAL A 925 20.84 18.04 -0.69
N VAL A 926 21.95 18.50 -1.26
CA VAL A 926 21.98 19.68 -2.13
C VAL A 926 21.27 19.37 -3.44
N HIS A 927 21.50 18.20 -4.05
CA HIS A 927 20.81 17.81 -5.28
C HIS A 927 19.29 17.83 -5.09
N THR A 928 18.78 17.17 -4.04
CA THR A 928 17.33 17.07 -3.77
C THR A 928 16.66 18.42 -3.53
N SER A 929 17.38 19.39 -2.95
CA SER A 929 16.81 20.69 -2.57
C SER A 929 17.06 21.81 -3.59
N LYS A 930 18.16 21.75 -4.34
CA LYS A 930 18.64 22.85 -5.19
C LYS A 930 18.77 22.52 -6.68
N ALA A 931 18.68 21.26 -7.12
CA ALA A 931 18.89 20.92 -8.54
C ALA A 931 17.98 21.73 -9.49
N ASP A 932 16.68 21.81 -9.21
CA ASP A 932 15.74 22.60 -10.02
C ASP A 932 15.84 24.12 -9.80
N ARG A 933 16.65 24.58 -8.84
CA ARG A 933 16.84 26.00 -8.48
C ARG A 933 18.17 26.57 -8.96
N LEU A 934 19.11 25.71 -9.34
CA LEU A 934 20.49 26.09 -9.65
C LEU A 934 20.56 27.15 -10.75
N ALA A 935 19.78 27.02 -11.82
CA ALA A 935 19.73 28.00 -12.90
C ALA A 935 19.37 29.41 -12.41
N GLY A 936 18.32 29.53 -11.58
CA GLY A 936 17.92 30.83 -11.01
C GLY A 936 18.97 31.39 -10.04
N MET A 937 19.64 30.53 -9.26
CA MET A 937 20.72 30.97 -8.36
C MET A 937 21.94 31.49 -9.12
N ILE A 938 22.25 30.90 -10.27
CA ILE A 938 23.34 31.36 -11.16
C ILE A 938 22.96 32.71 -11.77
N ASP A 939 21.70 32.86 -12.22
CA ASP A 939 21.21 34.13 -12.77
C ASP A 939 21.23 35.24 -11.70
N ASP A 940 20.82 34.93 -10.46
CA ASP A 940 20.89 35.86 -9.32
C ASP A 940 22.33 36.26 -8.97
N ALA A 941 23.31 35.37 -9.20
CA ALA A 941 24.74 35.65 -9.04
C ALA A 941 25.34 36.46 -10.20
N GLY A 942 24.57 36.72 -11.27
CA GLY A 942 25.04 37.44 -12.46
C GLY A 942 25.69 36.56 -13.53
N GLY A 943 25.42 35.25 -13.52
CA GLY A 943 26.02 34.27 -14.44
C GLY A 943 27.35 33.69 -13.94
N PHE A 944 28.00 32.86 -14.78
CA PHE A 944 29.34 32.34 -14.49
C PHE A 944 30.43 33.24 -15.06
N GLU A 945 31.49 33.48 -14.28
CA GLU A 945 32.73 34.09 -14.77
C GLU A 945 33.69 33.00 -15.24
N VAL A 946 34.00 32.96 -16.53
CA VAL A 946 34.96 32.00 -17.10
C VAL A 946 36.38 32.53 -16.92
N VAL A 947 37.05 32.05 -15.88
CA VAL A 947 38.45 32.42 -15.56
C VAL A 947 39.42 31.38 -16.14
N ALA A 948 40.28 31.81 -17.06
CA ALA A 948 41.25 30.93 -17.71
C ALA A 948 42.32 30.42 -16.73
N ASN A 949 42.67 29.14 -16.83
CA ASN A 949 43.69 28.47 -16.00
C ASN A 949 43.36 28.41 -14.50
N LEU A 950 42.09 28.52 -14.11
CA LEU A 950 41.67 28.31 -12.72
C LEU A 950 41.89 26.84 -12.33
N GLY A 951 42.66 26.60 -11.27
CA GLY A 951 43.05 25.25 -10.83
C GLY A 951 44.30 24.69 -11.52
N GLU A 952 44.87 25.38 -12.51
CA GLU A 952 46.15 24.99 -13.12
C GLU A 952 47.36 25.52 -12.33
N VAL A 953 48.41 24.71 -12.26
CA VAL A 953 49.70 25.09 -11.66
C VAL A 953 50.74 25.49 -12.72
N ASP A 954 51.65 26.40 -12.36
CA ASP A 954 52.83 26.74 -13.16
C ASP A 954 53.90 25.62 -13.10
N LYS A 955 55.03 25.81 -13.77
CA LYS A 955 56.10 24.80 -13.81
C LYS A 955 56.77 24.61 -12.45
N GLU A 956 56.65 25.61 -11.58
CA GLU A 956 57.17 25.67 -10.23
C GLU A 956 56.17 25.13 -9.19
N GLY A 957 54.94 24.79 -9.60
CA GLY A 957 53.87 24.26 -8.76
C GLY A 957 52.97 25.31 -8.10
N ASN A 958 53.15 26.60 -8.40
CA ASN A 958 52.28 27.66 -7.88
C ASN A 958 50.98 27.74 -8.70
N PRO A 959 49.83 28.09 -8.09
CA PRO A 959 48.60 28.29 -8.82
C PRO A 959 48.76 29.47 -9.80
N LYS A 960 48.46 29.25 -11.09
CA LYS A 960 48.54 30.32 -12.12
C LYS A 960 47.56 31.46 -11.82
N VAL A 961 46.39 31.11 -11.30
CA VAL A 961 45.39 32.04 -10.79
C VAL A 961 45.15 31.70 -9.32
N PRO A 962 45.35 32.64 -8.38
CA PRO A 962 45.15 32.37 -6.97
C PRO A 962 43.67 32.02 -6.69
N PRO A 963 43.38 30.94 -5.94
CA PRO A 963 42.01 30.57 -5.60
C PRO A 963 41.41 31.55 -4.58
N LEU A 964 40.08 31.69 -4.59
CA LEU A 964 39.35 32.48 -3.59
C LEU A 964 39.43 31.82 -2.21
N GLN A 965 39.62 32.62 -1.16
CA GLN A 965 39.59 32.17 0.23
C GLN A 965 38.29 32.63 0.91
N GLY A 966 37.77 31.81 1.82
CA GLY A 966 36.60 32.17 2.62
C GLY A 966 37.01 32.85 3.92
N ASP A 967 36.43 34.01 4.22
CA ASP A 967 36.67 34.76 5.47
C ASP A 967 35.82 34.26 6.66
N ALA A 968 35.13 33.13 6.48
CA ALA A 968 34.20 32.57 7.46
C ALA A 968 34.93 32.05 8.71
N HIS A 969 34.54 32.54 9.88
CA HIS A 969 35.00 32.08 11.18
C HIS A 969 33.83 32.08 12.17
N VAL A 970 33.91 31.27 13.22
CA VAL A 970 32.89 31.26 14.28
C VAL A 970 33.11 32.49 15.17
N PRO A 971 32.18 33.46 15.21
CA PRO A 971 32.34 34.64 16.03
C PRO A 971 32.22 34.27 17.51
N THR A 972 33.12 34.77 18.35
CA THR A 972 33.21 34.41 19.78
C THR A 972 32.47 35.37 20.72
N ASN A 973 31.86 36.43 20.18
CA ASN A 973 31.25 37.55 20.92
C ASN A 973 29.72 37.65 20.75
N VAL A 974 29.06 36.55 20.38
CA VAL A 974 27.62 36.53 20.02
C VAL A 974 26.72 35.91 21.11
N ASN A 975 27.15 35.94 22.37
CA ASN A 975 26.31 35.45 23.46
C ASN A 975 25.14 36.41 23.72
N PHE A 976 23.95 36.04 23.24
CA PHE A 976 22.75 36.87 23.35
C PHE A 976 22.33 37.13 24.80
N TYR A 977 22.60 36.21 25.72
CA TYR A 977 22.25 36.36 27.14
C TYR A 977 23.01 37.52 27.82
N GLU A 978 24.19 37.87 27.31
CA GLU A 978 24.96 39.03 27.81
C GLU A 978 24.51 40.34 27.17
N MET A 979 23.96 40.28 25.95
CA MET A 979 23.40 41.45 25.25
C MET A 979 22.08 41.88 25.90
N ALA A 980 21.18 40.93 26.15
CA ALA A 980 19.87 41.15 26.78
C ALA A 980 19.88 40.63 28.23
N ARG A 981 20.72 41.26 29.05
CA ARG A 981 20.87 40.94 30.48
C ARG A 981 19.78 41.56 31.35
N HIS A 982 19.73 41.15 32.61
CA HIS A 982 18.73 41.66 33.57
C HIS A 982 18.82 43.20 33.72
N PRO A 983 17.71 43.95 33.67
CA PRO A 983 17.75 45.41 33.47
C PRO A 983 18.48 46.23 34.54
N TRP A 984 18.62 45.72 35.76
CA TRP A 984 19.30 46.42 36.88
C TRP A 984 20.32 45.55 37.64
N GLU A 985 20.28 44.23 37.49
CA GLU A 985 21.26 43.32 38.13
C GLU A 985 22.40 42.94 37.19
N ASP A 986 22.29 43.30 35.90
CA ASP A 986 23.25 42.97 34.83
C ASP A 986 23.58 41.46 34.68
N THR A 987 22.79 40.58 35.30
CA THR A 987 22.98 39.13 35.20
C THR A 987 22.58 38.63 33.79
N PRO A 988 23.43 37.87 33.09
CA PRO A 988 23.13 37.33 31.77
C PRO A 988 22.18 36.13 31.87
N SER A 989 20.90 36.42 32.04
CA SER A 989 19.85 35.41 32.23
C SER A 989 18.56 35.84 31.54
N SER A 990 17.81 34.87 31.04
CA SER A 990 16.43 35.08 30.59
C SER A 990 15.41 35.02 31.74
N TRP A 991 15.86 34.77 32.97
CA TRP A 991 14.99 34.67 34.13
C TRP A 991 14.49 36.05 34.56
N ARG A 992 13.18 36.26 34.44
CA ARG A 992 12.53 37.49 34.87
C ARG A 992 12.33 37.41 36.38
N ARG A 993 12.99 38.30 37.13
CA ARG A 993 12.73 38.51 38.55
C ARG A 993 12.29 39.93 38.78
N ASP A 994 11.20 40.07 39.51
CA ASP A 994 10.81 41.35 40.07
C ASP A 994 11.59 41.50 41.37
N GLY A 995 12.69 42.24 41.29
CA GLY A 995 13.50 42.60 42.45
C GLY A 995 12.78 43.67 43.28
N PHE A 996 13.09 43.73 44.56
CA PHE A 996 12.65 44.85 45.40
C PHE A 996 13.44 46.11 45.06
N THR A 997 12.78 47.28 45.09
CA THR A 997 13.44 48.58 44.92
C THR A 997 14.59 48.71 45.92
N ALA A 998 15.79 49.10 45.46
CA ALA A 998 17.00 49.03 46.27
C ALA A 998 16.90 49.75 47.63
N GLY A 999 16.34 50.96 47.66
CA GLY A 999 16.13 51.72 48.90
C GLY A 999 15.04 51.14 49.80
N SER A 1000 14.05 50.46 49.22
CA SER A 1000 12.98 49.81 49.99
C SER A 1000 13.50 48.61 50.74
N LYS A 1001 14.24 47.74 50.04
CA LYS A 1001 14.89 46.58 50.63
C LYS A 1001 15.92 46.97 51.69
N GLU A 1002 16.70 48.03 51.44
CA GLU A 1002 17.69 48.50 52.41
C GLU A 1002 17.04 49.00 53.70
N TYR A 1003 16.02 49.84 53.61
CA TYR A 1003 15.28 50.33 54.79
C TYR A 1003 14.62 49.19 55.55
N PHE A 1004 13.98 48.26 54.84
CA PHE A 1004 13.39 47.06 55.43
C PHE A 1004 14.41 46.21 56.18
N GLU A 1005 15.55 45.89 55.56
CA GLU A 1005 16.59 45.09 56.20
C GLU A 1005 17.17 45.80 57.44
N GLN A 1006 17.30 47.14 57.42
CA GLN A 1006 17.75 47.91 58.58
C GLN A 1006 16.73 47.88 59.72
N GLN A 1007 15.45 48.09 59.42
CA GLN A 1007 14.38 48.03 60.43
C GLN A 1007 14.22 46.61 60.97
N TYR A 1008 14.26 45.59 60.11
CA TYR A 1008 14.24 44.19 60.51
C TYR A 1008 15.40 43.87 61.48
N LYS A 1009 16.64 44.25 61.14
CA LYS A 1009 17.81 44.01 62.03
C LYS A 1009 17.70 44.79 63.34
N LYS A 1010 17.18 46.02 63.32
CA LYS A 1010 16.96 46.83 64.52
C LYS A 1010 15.88 46.21 65.42
N ALA A 1011 14.77 45.78 64.85
CA ALA A 1011 13.68 45.11 65.54
C ALA A 1011 14.12 43.74 66.09
N GLU A 1012 14.82 42.93 65.29
CA GLU A 1012 15.38 41.64 65.70
C GLU A 1012 16.30 41.83 66.92
N LYS A 1013 17.24 42.79 66.86
CA LYS A 1013 18.13 43.08 67.98
C LYS A 1013 17.37 43.59 69.22
N ALA A 1014 16.36 44.44 69.05
CA ALA A 1014 15.57 44.97 70.16
C ALA A 1014 14.75 43.88 70.87
N VAL A 1015 14.23 42.89 70.13
CA VAL A 1015 13.50 41.75 70.69
C VAL A 1015 14.47 40.78 71.36
N TYR A 1016 15.49 40.31 70.65
CA TYR A 1016 16.34 39.24 71.15
C TYR A 1016 17.41 39.69 72.16
N ASP A 1017 17.76 40.97 72.25
CA ASP A 1017 18.72 41.49 73.23
C ASP A 1017 18.35 42.90 73.71
N GLU A 1018 17.19 42.99 74.39
CA GLU A 1018 16.63 44.24 74.93
C GLU A 1018 17.59 45.04 75.83
N ALA A 1019 18.57 44.38 76.47
CA ALA A 1019 19.50 44.98 77.42
C ALA A 1019 20.92 45.19 76.85
N GLY A 1020 21.16 44.86 75.57
CA GLY A 1020 22.44 45.06 74.89
C GLY A 1020 23.60 44.24 75.47
N ARG A 1021 23.34 42.99 75.88
CA ARG A 1021 24.30 42.07 76.52
C ARG A 1021 25.07 41.20 75.52
N GLU A 1022 24.77 41.32 74.23
CA GLU A 1022 25.36 40.55 73.12
C GLU A 1022 25.13 39.02 73.20
N GLN A 1023 24.02 38.60 73.83
CA GLN A 1023 23.55 37.20 73.84
C GLN A 1023 22.07 37.13 73.47
N TYR A 1024 21.69 36.20 72.59
CA TYR A 1024 20.30 36.00 72.19
C TYR A 1024 19.46 35.48 73.36
N ASN A 1025 18.50 36.29 73.80
CA ASN A 1025 17.45 35.94 74.74
C ASN A 1025 16.18 35.52 73.97
N TYR A 1026 15.84 34.24 74.06
CA TYR A 1026 14.64 33.68 73.42
C TYR A 1026 13.35 33.88 74.23
N TRP A 1027 13.43 34.51 75.41
CA TRP A 1027 12.28 34.86 76.26
C TRP A 1027 12.26 36.37 76.53
N PRO A 1028 11.96 37.19 75.52
CA PRO A 1028 11.91 38.65 75.66
C PRO A 1028 10.75 39.09 76.56
N SER A 1029 10.85 40.30 77.10
CA SER A 1029 9.72 40.93 77.77
C SER A 1029 8.58 41.19 76.78
N LYS A 1030 7.34 41.21 77.26
CA LYS A 1030 6.17 41.52 76.42
C LYS A 1030 6.31 42.90 75.76
N ASP A 1031 6.90 43.85 76.47
CA ASP A 1031 7.12 45.22 75.98
C ASP A 1031 8.13 45.26 74.81
N ALA A 1032 9.15 44.37 74.81
CA ALA A 1032 10.10 44.27 73.72
C ALA A 1032 9.50 43.61 72.46
N VAL A 1033 8.53 42.71 72.62
CA VAL A 1033 7.84 42.03 71.50
C VAL A 1033 6.78 42.92 70.86
N ASP A 1034 5.97 43.60 71.67
CA ASP A 1034 4.86 44.44 71.20
C ASP A 1034 5.31 45.89 70.88
N GLY A 1035 6.58 46.23 71.13
CA GLY A 1035 7.13 47.57 70.97
C GLY A 1035 7.31 47.98 69.50
N VAL A 1036 6.86 49.20 69.17
CA VAL A 1036 6.97 49.77 67.81
C VAL A 1036 8.27 50.58 67.69
N ALA A 1037 9.24 50.10 66.92
CA ALA A 1037 10.44 50.86 66.57
C ALA A 1037 10.18 51.70 65.29
N GLY A 1038 10.03 53.02 65.41
CA GLY A 1038 9.84 53.85 64.20
C GLY A 1038 9.49 55.34 64.37
N GLU A 1039 9.06 55.81 65.56
CA GLU A 1039 8.58 57.19 65.72
C GLU A 1039 9.65 58.29 65.51
N GLU A 1040 10.94 57.98 65.68
CA GLU A 1040 12.03 58.98 65.58
C GLU A 1040 12.23 59.52 64.14
N LEU A 1041 11.89 58.76 63.09
CA LEU A 1041 12.08 59.20 61.70
C LEU A 1041 11.04 60.23 61.24
N ASN A 1042 9.81 60.16 61.76
CA ASN A 1042 8.74 61.11 61.45
C ASN A 1042 9.07 62.51 61.99
N ALA A 1043 9.78 62.60 63.12
CA ALA A 1043 10.25 63.88 63.65
C ALA A 1043 11.28 64.55 62.72
N LEU A 1044 12.14 63.76 62.06
CA LEU A 1044 13.16 64.26 61.13
C LEU A 1044 12.54 64.75 59.81
N LEU A 1045 11.53 64.04 59.29
CA LEU A 1045 10.72 64.50 58.15
C LEU A 1045 9.96 65.79 58.48
N GLU A 1046 9.39 65.88 59.69
CA GLU A 1046 8.71 67.08 60.19
C GLU A 1046 9.64 68.29 60.27
N GLU A 1047 10.85 68.10 60.80
CA GLU A 1047 11.88 69.14 60.91
C GLU A 1047 12.36 69.65 59.54
N ARG A 1048 12.60 68.76 58.58
CA ARG A 1048 13.27 69.12 57.32
C ARG A 1048 12.34 69.42 56.16
N PHE A 1049 11.28 68.63 55.98
CA PHE A 1049 10.39 68.72 54.83
C PHE A 1049 9.14 69.55 55.14
N PHE A 1050 8.33 69.14 56.13
CA PHE A 1050 7.04 69.78 56.40
C PHE A 1050 7.17 71.19 57.01
N ALA A 1051 8.13 71.41 57.91
CA ALA A 1051 8.38 72.75 58.45
C ALA A 1051 8.73 73.77 57.35
N LYS A 1052 9.59 73.39 56.39
CA LYS A 1052 9.95 74.26 55.26
C LYS A 1052 8.79 74.54 54.32
N LEU A 1053 7.90 73.57 54.09
CA LEU A 1053 6.69 73.78 53.29
C LEU A 1053 5.72 74.75 53.96
N ARG A 1054 5.50 74.63 55.28
CA ARG A 1054 4.64 75.57 56.03
C ARG A 1054 5.21 76.99 56.08
N ASP A 1055 6.53 77.12 56.14
CA ASP A 1055 7.18 78.43 56.04
C ASP A 1055 6.97 79.08 54.67
N ALA A 1056 7.03 78.30 53.59
CA ALA A 1056 6.72 78.77 52.24
C ALA A 1056 5.24 79.11 52.04
N GLU A 1057 4.32 78.41 52.73
CA GLU A 1057 2.87 78.60 52.64
C GLU A 1057 2.41 79.98 53.17
N ARG A 1058 3.23 80.66 53.98
CA ARG A 1058 2.95 82.03 54.46
C ARG A 1058 2.77 83.04 53.32
N GLY A 1059 3.36 82.78 52.15
CA GLY A 1059 3.23 83.63 50.96
C GLY A 1059 1.95 83.40 50.13
N VAL A 1060 1.15 82.38 50.43
CA VAL A 1060 -0.03 81.99 49.64
C VAL A 1060 -1.25 82.86 49.97
N GLU A 1061 -2.01 83.24 48.94
CA GLU A 1061 -3.21 84.05 49.03
C GLU A 1061 -4.28 83.40 49.92
N SER A 1062 -5.01 84.23 50.66
CA SER A 1062 -5.91 83.79 51.72
C SER A 1062 -7.06 82.89 51.23
N TRP A 1063 -7.62 83.17 50.05
CA TRP A 1063 -8.73 82.38 49.52
C TRP A 1063 -8.28 80.96 49.12
N ALA A 1064 -7.05 80.79 48.63
CA ALA A 1064 -6.51 79.49 48.24
C ALA A 1064 -6.18 78.64 49.48
N ARG A 1065 -5.64 79.25 50.54
CA ARG A 1065 -5.47 78.59 51.84
C ARG A 1065 -6.80 78.18 52.47
N GLN A 1066 -7.79 79.06 52.45
CA GLN A 1066 -9.12 78.75 52.98
C GLN A 1066 -9.85 77.68 52.15
N LEU A 1067 -9.71 77.70 50.83
CA LEU A 1067 -10.30 76.66 49.96
C LEU A 1067 -9.62 75.31 50.18
N ARG A 1068 -8.28 75.28 50.27
CA ARG A 1068 -7.52 74.07 50.60
C ARG A 1068 -7.87 73.56 51.99
N GLN A 1069 -8.01 74.45 52.98
CA GLN A 1069 -8.44 74.08 54.32
C GLN A 1069 -9.86 73.49 54.31
N LYS A 1070 -10.80 74.11 53.61
CA LYS A 1070 -12.16 73.55 53.44
C LYS A 1070 -12.18 72.23 52.68
N ALA A 1071 -11.26 72.04 51.73
CA ALA A 1071 -11.10 70.78 51.00
C ALA A 1071 -10.55 69.68 51.92
N VAL A 1072 -9.53 69.98 52.75
CA VAL A 1072 -8.99 69.04 53.75
C VAL A 1072 -10.00 68.75 54.86
N GLU A 1073 -10.80 69.73 55.27
CA GLU A 1073 -11.89 69.57 56.25
C GLU A 1073 -13.17 68.94 55.63
N GLY A 1074 -13.23 68.78 54.31
CA GLY A 1074 -14.33 68.14 53.57
C GLY A 1074 -15.65 68.92 53.48
N LYS A 1075 -15.67 70.23 53.73
CA LYS A 1075 -16.90 71.06 53.78
C LYS A 1075 -16.91 72.16 52.71
N LEU A 1076 -17.19 71.77 51.47
CA LEU A 1076 -17.31 72.68 50.33
C LEU A 1076 -18.80 72.98 50.04
N ASP A 1077 -19.25 74.19 50.37
CA ASP A 1077 -20.63 74.67 50.13
C ASP A 1077 -20.83 75.08 48.65
N ASN A 1078 -20.75 74.13 47.73
CA ASN A 1078 -21.03 74.36 46.31
C ASN A 1078 -22.53 74.16 46.01
N ARG A 1079 -23.14 75.05 45.21
CA ARG A 1079 -24.51 74.85 44.71
C ARG A 1079 -24.50 73.82 43.59
N THR A 1080 -25.42 72.87 43.61
CA THR A 1080 -25.58 71.86 42.55
C THR A 1080 -26.10 72.53 41.27
N GLU A 1081 -25.29 72.52 40.20
CA GLU A 1081 -25.71 72.96 38.87
C GLU A 1081 -26.63 71.90 38.22
N ILE A 1082 -27.79 72.32 37.71
CA ILE A 1082 -28.78 71.43 37.10
C ILE A 1082 -28.73 71.60 35.57
N ALA A 1083 -28.23 70.58 34.86
CA ALA A 1083 -28.17 70.57 33.39
C ALA A 1083 -29.55 70.79 32.77
N THR A 1084 -29.61 71.68 31.77
CA THR A 1084 -30.86 72.00 31.08
C THR A 1084 -31.35 70.79 30.26
N GLN A 1085 -32.63 70.75 29.90
CA GLN A 1085 -33.15 69.63 29.10
C GLN A 1085 -32.48 69.51 27.71
N GLN A 1086 -31.94 70.59 27.17
CA GLN A 1086 -31.19 70.55 25.91
C GLN A 1086 -29.86 69.82 26.06
N GLU A 1087 -29.14 70.09 27.15
CA GLU A 1087 -27.90 69.40 27.48
C GLU A 1087 -28.17 67.98 27.98
N LYS A 1088 -29.36 67.71 28.54
CA LYS A 1088 -29.65 66.44 29.22
C LYS A 1088 -30.42 65.42 28.40
N ILE A 1089 -31.56 65.76 27.79
CA ILE A 1089 -32.43 64.79 27.10
C ILE A 1089 -32.22 64.83 25.58
N TYR A 1090 -32.01 66.03 25.04
CA TYR A 1090 -31.89 66.25 23.59
C TYR A 1090 -30.44 66.27 23.11
N ASP A 1091 -29.47 66.17 24.02
CA ASP A 1091 -28.07 66.08 23.65
C ASP A 1091 -27.78 64.73 23.00
N ASP A 1092 -26.95 64.73 21.95
CA ASP A 1092 -26.66 63.54 21.15
C ASP A 1092 -25.94 62.44 21.95
N GLU A 1093 -25.17 62.82 22.96
CA GLU A 1093 -24.31 61.91 23.70
C GLU A 1093 -24.58 61.90 25.20
N TYR A 1094 -24.82 63.06 25.79
CA TYR A 1094 -24.92 63.24 27.23
C TYR A 1094 -26.20 62.66 27.82
N TYR A 1095 -27.27 62.46 27.01
CA TYR A 1095 -28.49 61.83 27.46
C TYR A 1095 -28.31 60.41 28.00
N ARG A 1096 -27.31 59.68 27.49
CA ARG A 1096 -27.03 58.29 27.87
C ARG A 1096 -26.72 58.12 29.37
N TRP A 1097 -26.27 59.18 30.04
CA TRP A 1097 -25.92 59.16 31.47
C TRP A 1097 -27.14 59.36 32.38
N PHE A 1098 -28.28 59.74 31.81
CA PHE A 1098 -29.50 60.05 32.57
C PHE A 1098 -30.69 59.16 32.22
N ILE A 1099 -30.53 58.26 31.25
CA ILE A 1099 -31.50 57.21 30.97
C ILE A 1099 -31.39 56.08 32.00
N GLN A 1100 -32.52 55.45 32.31
CA GLN A 1100 -32.53 54.24 33.14
C GLN A 1100 -32.31 53.02 32.25
N PRO A 1101 -31.21 52.25 32.41
CA PRO A 1101 -30.96 51.05 31.63
C PRO A 1101 -32.14 50.06 31.73
N GLY A 1102 -32.60 49.53 30.59
CA GLY A 1102 -33.79 48.66 30.51
C GLY A 1102 -35.11 49.37 30.22
N HIS A 1103 -35.19 50.70 30.35
CA HIS A 1103 -36.31 51.50 29.85
C HIS A 1103 -35.91 52.22 28.56
N ASN A 1104 -36.31 51.68 27.40
CA ASN A 1104 -36.25 52.44 26.15
C ASN A 1104 -37.56 53.25 26.03
N PRO A 1105 -37.54 54.58 26.21
CA PRO A 1105 -38.75 55.39 26.33
C PRO A 1105 -39.59 55.41 25.05
N ASN A 1106 -39.00 55.14 23.88
CA ASN A 1106 -39.73 54.90 22.64
C ASN A 1106 -38.98 53.89 21.75
N PRO A 1107 -39.16 52.58 21.95
CA PRO A 1107 -38.42 51.56 21.22
C PRO A 1107 -38.76 51.51 19.72
N SER A 1108 -39.87 52.14 19.31
CA SER A 1108 -40.25 52.24 17.90
C SER A 1108 -39.50 53.35 17.14
N GLY A 1109 -38.92 54.34 17.85
CA GLY A 1109 -38.31 55.53 17.24
C GLY A 1109 -39.27 56.46 16.48
N LEU A 1110 -40.55 56.07 16.30
CA LEU A 1110 -41.53 56.84 15.52
C LEU A 1110 -42.50 57.56 16.45
N LEU A 1111 -42.65 58.87 16.27
CA LEU A 1111 -43.73 59.63 16.87
C LEU A 1111 -44.99 59.40 16.04
N ARG A 1112 -45.88 58.48 16.47
CA ARG A 1112 -47.16 58.24 15.79
C ARG A 1112 -48.06 59.48 15.90
N GLY A 1113 -47.93 60.36 14.91
CA GLY A 1113 -48.73 61.57 14.78
C GLY A 1113 -50.15 61.25 14.31
N ARG A 1114 -51.09 61.28 15.24
CA ARG A 1114 -52.52 61.51 14.96
C ARG A 1114 -52.64 62.94 14.40
N LYS A 1115 -52.47 63.15 13.10
CA LYS A 1115 -52.99 64.35 12.42
C LYS A 1115 -54.26 63.96 11.71
N GLY A 1116 -55.38 64.46 12.25
CA GLY A 1116 -56.62 64.49 11.52
C GLY A 1116 -56.47 65.30 10.24
N ALA A 1117 -57.18 64.84 9.21
CA ALA A 1117 -57.58 65.53 7.98
C ALA A 1117 -56.47 66.04 7.03
N ASP A 1118 -56.56 65.46 5.82
CA ASP A 1118 -56.21 65.99 4.49
C ASP A 1118 -54.80 65.80 3.89
N SER A 1119 -54.80 64.85 2.94
CA SER A 1119 -54.05 64.73 1.67
C SER A 1119 -52.66 64.05 1.62
N GLY A 1120 -52.59 62.97 0.83
CA GLY A 1120 -51.36 62.50 0.16
C GLY A 1120 -50.83 61.11 0.57
N SER A 1121 -51.18 60.08 -0.20
CA SER A 1121 -50.81 58.67 -0.02
C SER A 1121 -49.34 58.32 -0.31
N ASN A 1122 -48.72 57.44 0.50
CA ASN A 1122 -47.64 56.56 0.04
C ASN A 1122 -47.83 55.14 0.61
N SER A 1123 -47.79 54.14 -0.26
CA SER A 1123 -48.15 52.73 0.01
C SER A 1123 -47.04 51.91 0.69
N VAL A 1124 -45.89 52.53 1.00
CA VAL A 1124 -44.70 51.84 1.52
C VAL A 1124 -44.79 51.59 3.03
N ASP A 1125 -45.51 52.44 3.78
CA ASP A 1125 -45.58 52.35 5.25
C ASP A 1125 -46.52 51.25 5.76
N LYS A 1126 -47.50 50.82 4.96
CA LYS A 1126 -48.45 49.74 5.36
C LYS A 1126 -47.85 48.35 5.24
N ASP A 1127 -46.98 48.11 4.27
CA ASP A 1127 -46.35 46.80 4.08
C ASP A 1127 -45.23 46.56 5.11
N LEU A 1128 -44.57 47.63 5.59
CA LEU A 1128 -43.58 47.56 6.66
C LEU A 1128 -44.22 47.23 8.03
N GLU A 1129 -45.42 47.77 8.31
CA GLU A 1129 -46.19 47.50 9.53
C GLU A 1129 -46.69 46.05 9.64
N VAL A 1130 -46.99 45.40 8.52
CA VAL A 1130 -47.42 43.99 8.50
C VAL A 1130 -46.23 43.04 8.66
N PHE A 1131 -45.08 43.38 8.06
CA PHE A 1131 -43.84 42.62 8.15
C PHE A 1131 -43.28 42.59 9.59
N LEU A 1132 -43.29 43.74 10.30
CA LEU A 1132 -42.80 43.84 11.68
C LEU A 1132 -43.70 43.09 12.71
N ASN A 1133 -45.01 43.01 12.48
CA ASN A 1133 -45.94 42.31 13.37
C ASN A 1133 -45.89 40.77 13.22
N GLN A 1134 -45.45 40.25 12.07
CA GLN A 1134 -45.25 38.81 11.87
C GLN A 1134 -43.94 38.29 12.51
N LEU A 1135 -42.93 39.15 12.65
CA LEU A 1135 -41.64 38.77 13.23
C LEU A 1135 -41.66 38.66 14.77
N LEU A 1136 -42.55 39.38 15.43
CA LEU A 1136 -42.61 39.47 16.90
C LEU A 1136 -43.54 38.43 17.57
N SER A 1137 -44.27 37.61 16.81
CA SER A 1137 -45.26 36.66 17.34
C SER A 1137 -44.91 35.17 17.19
N GLY A 1138 -43.72 34.84 16.67
CA GLY A 1138 -43.37 33.48 16.22
C GLY A 1138 -42.43 32.63 17.08
N THR A 1139 -41.82 33.13 18.15
CA THR A 1139 -40.71 32.43 18.84
C THR A 1139 -40.86 32.30 20.37
N ALA A 1140 -42.07 32.01 20.84
CA ALA A 1140 -42.27 31.61 22.24
C ALA A 1140 -43.44 30.62 22.38
N ALA A 1141 -43.19 29.31 22.25
CA ALA A 1141 -43.81 28.25 23.07
C ALA A 1141 -43.55 26.85 22.48
N ARG A 1142 -42.63 26.12 23.13
CA ARG A 1142 -42.37 24.65 23.18
C ARG A 1142 -40.86 24.44 23.02
N GLY A 1143 -40.06 24.23 24.07
CA GLY A 1143 -40.33 23.61 25.35
C GLY A 1143 -39.53 22.31 25.41
N ALA A 1144 -38.43 22.33 26.16
CA ALA A 1144 -37.74 21.13 26.64
C ALA A 1144 -37.18 21.45 28.02
N ASP A 1145 -37.93 21.02 29.04
CA ASP A 1145 -37.51 20.91 30.43
C ASP A 1145 -36.60 19.69 30.62
N GLY A 1146 -35.70 19.77 31.61
CA GLY A 1146 -34.96 18.65 32.21
C GLY A 1146 -33.49 18.98 32.48
N ALA A 1147 -33.18 19.57 33.65
CA ALA A 1147 -32.66 18.89 34.86
C ALA A 1147 -31.10 18.88 34.92
N THR A 1148 -30.47 19.85 35.60
CA THR A 1148 -30.02 19.88 37.02
C THR A 1148 -28.75 19.08 37.34
N SER A 1149 -27.63 19.80 37.52
CA SER A 1149 -26.55 19.64 38.54
C SER A 1149 -25.42 20.63 38.17
N GLU A 1150 -25.13 21.64 39.00
CA GLU A 1150 -23.95 21.72 39.88
C GLU A 1150 -22.60 21.76 39.14
N GLU A 1151 -21.95 22.94 39.12
CA GLU A 1151 -20.55 23.20 39.57
C GLU A 1151 -20.06 24.62 39.20
N GLY A 1152 -19.25 25.22 40.10
CA GLY A 1152 -18.28 26.31 39.85
C GLY A 1152 -18.81 27.76 39.90
N GLU A 1153 -18.29 28.73 40.69
CA GLU A 1153 -16.90 29.24 40.76
C GLU A 1153 -16.34 29.50 39.35
N GLU A 1154 -15.85 30.64 38.88
CA GLU A 1154 -15.46 32.00 39.29
C GLU A 1154 -15.80 32.89 38.04
N ALA A 1155 -15.73 34.21 37.93
CA ALA A 1155 -14.84 35.19 38.50
C ALA A 1155 -15.48 36.58 38.37
N VAL A 1156 -15.24 37.37 39.40
CA VAL A 1156 -15.41 38.82 39.50
C VAL A 1156 -14.42 39.50 38.55
N LEU A 1157 -14.87 40.51 37.80
CA LEU A 1157 -14.00 41.55 37.24
C LEU A 1157 -14.28 42.84 38.03
N PRO A 1158 -13.31 43.34 38.82
CA PRO A 1158 -13.39 44.66 39.44
C PRO A 1158 -12.78 45.75 38.55
N GLU A 1159 -13.04 46.97 38.99
CA GLU A 1159 -12.72 48.28 38.44
C GLU A 1159 -11.22 48.57 38.25
N GLU A 1160 -10.98 49.60 37.42
CA GLU A 1160 -9.76 50.39 37.39
C GLU A 1160 -9.57 51.11 38.75
N ASP A 1161 -8.36 51.04 39.30
CA ASP A 1161 -7.85 52.03 40.24
C ASP A 1161 -6.40 52.38 39.90
N VAL A 1162 -6.10 53.65 40.13
CA VAL A 1162 -4.94 54.43 39.72
C VAL A 1162 -4.08 54.74 40.96
N ASP A 1163 -2.76 54.65 40.79
CA ASP A 1163 -1.66 55.30 41.51
C ASP A 1163 -1.41 55.12 43.03
N GLU A 1164 -0.10 55.12 43.31
CA GLU A 1164 0.62 55.52 44.55
C GLU A 1164 0.61 54.60 45.78
N ALA A 1165 1.72 53.89 46.01
CA ALA A 1165 2.87 54.39 46.80
C ALA A 1165 3.65 53.26 47.51
N ALA A 1166 5.00 53.34 47.46
CA ALA A 1166 6.01 52.93 48.45
C ALA A 1166 7.32 52.59 47.69
N ASP A 1167 8.46 53.25 47.85
CA ASP A 1167 9.15 53.65 49.09
C ASP A 1167 8.82 52.78 50.31
N SER A 1168 9.61 51.71 50.42
CA SER A 1168 10.23 51.21 51.65
C SER A 1168 9.37 50.57 52.74
N ALA A 1169 9.20 49.25 52.61
CA ALA A 1169 9.51 48.22 53.62
C ALA A 1169 9.22 46.85 52.98
#